data_AF-A0A364N653-F1
#
_entry.id   AF-A0A364N653-F1
#
_cell.length_a   1.000
_cell.length_b   1.000
_cell.length_c   1.000
_cell.angle_alpha   90.00
_cell.angle_beta   90.00
_cell.angle_gamma   90.00
#
_symmetry.space_group_name_H-M   'P 1'
#
loop_
_entity.id
_entity.type
_entity.pdbx_description
1 polymer ?
#
loop_
_entity_poly.entity_id
_entity_poly.type
_entity_poly.pdbx_seq_one_letter_code
_entity_poly.pdbx_strand_id
1 'polypeptide(L)'
;MKASIFALALAGVASAHTTVYSISVNGKSQGLGNVQGGYIDSPPNNSPVVDVTSKAMECNVANIKASKSVAVNGGDEITVEWHHDSADASDDIIDPSHKGPITVYLAKAGSSMSWTKIAEDGWDGKSWAVEKLIKGSYTGKPGQHKFTLPKVAPGEYIIRPEIIALHEGNRVAGAQFYQECIHVKVGGSGTTALPAGVAIPGYLTANTPGVLFDIYGGFSSYPIPGPKVWNGAGAAAPAPAAPTKVAPPTTTKVAAPTKVAAPTKVATPPKTTMATVTKPAPTAGGAVAQKWAQCGGQGYKGATSCASGSKCVKQNDWYSQCFPPTFIMIAPNCAWVRVGLRRIPNTPSRNNSGNTSNLERARLHLRLHPSNASRRYNGTNQNGGQGTQEAARTIPGPSWLWLDPIVEPFRAYGRVQQRRPYMTQLVSSLIIYFIGDCVAQSITQPDASAEKQQSAEEDEEKGWVQQWSDDRDWTRTARALAIGGISAIPSYKWFLWLSNSFNYSSKTLSLSIKVFINQTLFTPLFNSYFFGMQTLLAGATFPEIIERISNTVPTSWYNSWKVWPAVTAFSFSYVPIQYRSIFGGVVAIGWQTYLNLLNQAAAAEEELEHAAEQAVAPSVRTVHTRTERGQAMQKCAA
;
A
#
# COMPACT_ATOMS: atom_id res chain seq x y z
N MET A 1 17.26 -30.89 4.89
CA MET A 1 15.92 -30.31 5.11
C MET A 1 16.14 -28.83 5.45
N LYS A 2 15.95 -27.81 4.61
CA LYS A 2 15.02 -27.55 3.48
C LYS A 2 13.54 -27.33 3.88
N ALA A 3 13.30 -26.31 4.71
CA ALA A 3 12.08 -25.48 4.74
C ALA A 3 12.45 -24.16 5.46
N SER A 4 13.00 -23.15 4.77
CA SER A 4 12.27 -22.11 4.02
C SER A 4 11.64 -21.04 4.92
N ILE A 5 12.47 -20.04 5.27
CA ILE A 5 12.05 -18.78 5.89
C ILE A 5 11.31 -17.94 4.84
N PHE A 6 10.04 -17.59 5.11
CA PHE A 6 9.33 -16.52 4.40
C PHE A 6 8.44 -15.74 5.39
N ALA A 7 9.00 -14.68 5.96
CA ALA A 7 8.25 -13.61 6.63
C ALA A 7 8.59 -12.30 5.92
N LEU A 8 7.90 -12.04 4.82
CA LEU A 8 8.18 -10.91 3.94
C LEU A 8 7.66 -9.62 4.59
N ALA A 9 8.55 -8.67 4.87
CA ALA A 9 8.17 -7.36 5.39
C ALA A 9 7.39 -6.57 4.33
N LEU A 10 6.14 -6.25 4.63
CA LEU A 10 5.24 -5.53 3.74
C LEU A 10 4.52 -4.39 4.48
N ALA A 11 5.11 -3.21 4.42
CA ALA A 11 4.41 -1.97 4.73
C ALA A 11 3.48 -1.63 3.55
N GLY A 12 2.17 -1.80 3.75
CA GLY A 12 1.19 -1.49 2.72
C GLY A 12 1.07 0.01 2.48
N VAL A 13 1.53 0.49 1.32
CA VAL A 13 1.22 1.84 0.82
C VAL A 13 -0.22 1.88 0.31
N ALA A 14 -0.97 2.90 0.71
CA ALA A 14 -2.23 3.25 0.07
C ALA A 14 -1.93 4.16 -1.14
N SER A 15 -2.61 3.95 -2.26
CA SER A 15 -2.58 4.89 -3.39
C SER A 15 -3.89 5.69 -3.37
N ALA A 16 -3.77 7.01 -3.48
CA ALA A 16 -4.86 7.97 -3.27
C ALA A 16 -4.74 9.16 -4.26
N HIS A 17 -4.16 8.86 -5.43
CA HIS A 17 -3.40 9.78 -6.27
C HIS A 17 -4.17 10.18 -7.55
N THR A 18 -3.66 11.08 -8.39
CA THR A 18 -4.37 11.51 -9.62
C THR A 18 -3.43 11.92 -10.77
N THR A 19 -3.93 11.92 -12.00
CA THR A 19 -3.25 12.45 -13.21
C THR A 19 -4.22 13.08 -14.19
N VAL A 20 -3.76 14.01 -15.03
CA VAL A 20 -4.57 14.52 -16.15
C VAL A 20 -4.73 13.45 -17.24
N TYR A 21 -5.97 13.24 -17.69
CA TYR A 21 -6.35 12.32 -18.77
C TYR A 21 -6.44 13.01 -20.14
N SER A 22 -7.22 14.09 -20.20
CA SER A 22 -7.57 14.77 -21.44
C SER A 22 -8.00 16.21 -21.19
N ILE A 23 -8.20 16.97 -22.27
CA ILE A 23 -8.88 18.27 -22.22
C ILE A 23 -10.09 18.32 -23.17
N SER A 24 -11.01 19.23 -22.85
CA SER A 24 -12.04 19.71 -23.77
C SER A 24 -11.88 21.21 -23.99
N VAL A 25 -12.16 21.68 -25.20
CA VAL A 25 -12.10 23.08 -25.62
C VAL A 25 -13.51 23.51 -26.01
N ASN A 26 -14.07 24.52 -25.36
CA ASN A 26 -15.46 24.96 -25.52
C ASN A 26 -16.46 23.78 -25.45
N GLY A 27 -16.26 22.88 -24.49
CA GLY A 27 -17.07 21.66 -24.31
C GLY A 27 -16.78 20.51 -25.28
N LYS A 28 -15.94 20.69 -26.29
CA LYS A 28 -15.54 19.66 -27.26
C LYS A 28 -14.28 18.92 -26.81
N SER A 29 -14.40 17.62 -26.53
CA SER A 29 -13.25 16.76 -26.20
C SER A 29 -12.22 16.73 -27.33
N GLN A 30 -10.94 16.72 -26.94
CA GLN A 30 -9.78 16.64 -27.84
C GLN A 30 -9.23 15.21 -27.97
N GLY A 31 -9.95 14.22 -27.42
CA GLY A 31 -9.49 12.83 -27.32
C GLY A 31 -8.38 12.64 -26.28
N LEU A 32 -7.85 11.43 -26.19
CA LEU A 32 -6.87 11.05 -25.17
C LEU A 32 -5.58 11.87 -25.29
N GLY A 33 -5.21 12.53 -24.19
CA GLY A 33 -4.00 13.35 -24.12
C GLY A 33 -2.81 12.60 -23.53
N ASN A 34 -3.06 11.76 -22.53
CA ASN A 34 -2.05 11.07 -21.72
C ASN A 34 -1.51 9.75 -22.31
N VAL A 35 -1.33 9.73 -23.63
CA VAL A 35 -0.89 8.56 -24.40
C VAL A 35 0.36 8.84 -25.20
N GLN A 36 1.08 7.79 -25.63
CA GLN A 36 2.22 7.96 -26.52
C GLN A 36 1.80 8.63 -27.84
N GLY A 37 2.45 9.75 -28.18
CA GLY A 37 2.05 10.59 -29.32
C GLY A 37 0.81 11.45 -29.07
N GLY A 38 0.42 11.64 -27.80
CA GLY A 38 -0.60 12.59 -27.35
C GLY A 38 -0.07 14.01 -27.20
N TYR A 39 -0.80 14.81 -26.42
CA TYR A 39 -0.54 16.24 -26.19
C TYR A 39 -0.24 16.58 -24.72
N ILE A 40 -0.06 15.57 -23.86
CA ILE A 40 0.25 15.73 -22.43
C ILE A 40 1.57 15.05 -22.10
N ASP A 41 2.49 15.80 -21.48
CA ASP A 41 3.68 15.26 -20.82
C ASP A 41 3.24 14.49 -19.57
N SER A 42 3.18 13.16 -19.70
CA SER A 42 2.50 12.28 -18.75
C SER A 42 3.50 11.52 -17.89
N PRO A 43 3.29 11.45 -16.56
CA PRO A 43 4.07 10.57 -15.67
C PRO A 43 3.73 9.09 -15.94
N PRO A 44 4.58 8.15 -15.50
CA PRO A 44 4.36 6.71 -15.71
C PRO A 44 3.33 6.11 -14.74
N ASN A 45 2.91 6.87 -13.73
CA ASN A 45 1.91 6.55 -12.74
C ASN A 45 1.46 7.85 -12.05
N ASN A 46 0.50 7.75 -11.14
CA ASN A 46 -0.11 8.87 -10.45
C ASN A 46 0.66 9.41 -9.22
N SER A 47 1.86 8.89 -8.90
CA SER A 47 2.62 9.34 -7.72
C SER A 47 2.88 10.86 -7.72
N PRO A 48 2.93 11.51 -6.54
CA PRO A 48 3.08 12.95 -6.45
C PRO A 48 4.55 13.35 -6.46
N VAL A 49 4.82 14.58 -6.86
CA VAL A 49 6.11 15.22 -6.57
C VAL A 49 6.01 15.86 -5.18
N VAL A 50 7.03 15.65 -4.32
CA VAL A 50 7.08 16.23 -2.96
C VAL A 50 8.31 17.12 -2.73
N ASP A 51 9.35 16.97 -3.56
CA ASP A 51 10.52 17.83 -3.55
C ASP A 51 10.31 19.04 -4.48
N VAL A 52 9.98 20.18 -3.86
CA VAL A 52 9.77 21.46 -4.55
C VAL A 52 11.00 22.02 -5.27
N THR A 53 12.19 21.43 -5.07
CA THR A 53 13.43 21.79 -5.77
C THR A 53 13.73 20.90 -6.97
N SER A 54 13.00 19.78 -7.12
CA SER A 54 13.18 18.83 -8.22
C SER A 54 12.73 19.43 -9.57
N LYS A 55 13.44 19.06 -10.64
CA LYS A 55 13.01 19.36 -12.03
C LYS A 55 11.62 18.80 -12.35
N ALA A 56 11.20 17.73 -11.67
CA ALA A 56 9.87 17.15 -11.81
C ALA A 56 8.75 18.11 -11.36
N MET A 57 9.04 19.18 -10.61
CA MET A 57 8.06 20.21 -10.31
C MET A 57 7.53 20.91 -11.57
N GLU A 58 8.29 20.98 -12.66
CA GLU A 58 7.86 21.72 -13.84
C GLU A 58 6.72 20.99 -14.57
N CYS A 59 6.94 19.75 -14.99
CA CYS A 59 6.00 18.97 -15.83
C CYS A 59 5.83 17.51 -15.36
N ASN A 60 6.02 17.23 -14.07
CA ASN A 60 6.22 15.87 -13.53
C ASN A 60 7.50 15.20 -14.06
N VAL A 61 7.69 13.92 -13.74
CA VAL A 61 8.78 13.09 -14.30
C VAL A 61 8.63 12.84 -15.81
N ALA A 62 7.42 13.03 -16.36
CA ALA A 62 7.12 13.13 -17.79
C ALA A 62 7.77 12.05 -18.69
N ASN A 63 7.68 10.78 -18.27
CA ASN A 63 8.23 9.64 -19.00
C ASN A 63 7.65 9.48 -20.41
N ILE A 64 6.38 9.89 -20.62
CA ILE A 64 5.78 10.02 -21.95
C ILE A 64 5.73 11.51 -22.28
N LYS A 65 6.42 11.92 -23.35
CA LYS A 65 6.39 13.30 -23.82
C LYS A 65 5.32 13.51 -24.89
N ALA A 66 4.69 14.67 -24.85
CA ALA A 66 3.78 15.12 -25.88
C ALA A 66 4.50 15.22 -27.24
N SER A 67 3.81 14.88 -28.32
CA SER A 67 4.29 15.05 -29.69
C SER A 67 3.32 15.85 -30.58
N LYS A 68 2.29 16.44 -29.97
CA LYS A 68 1.21 17.20 -30.61
C LYS A 68 0.81 18.36 -29.71
N SER A 69 0.38 19.45 -30.33
CA SER A 69 -0.28 20.57 -29.65
C SER A 69 -1.78 20.56 -29.96
N VAL A 70 -2.64 20.81 -28.98
CA VAL A 70 -4.07 21.06 -29.22
C VAL A 70 -4.23 22.47 -29.81
N ALA A 71 -4.99 22.60 -30.90
CA ALA A 71 -5.33 23.91 -31.46
C ALA A 71 -6.39 24.61 -30.60
N VAL A 72 -6.07 25.81 -30.13
CA VAL A 72 -6.94 26.65 -29.26
C VAL A 72 -6.85 28.11 -29.69
N ASN A 73 -7.79 28.94 -29.27
CA ASN A 73 -7.77 30.39 -29.44
C ASN A 73 -7.79 31.10 -28.09
N GLY A 74 -7.21 32.31 -28.05
CA GLY A 74 -7.31 33.16 -26.88
C GLY A 74 -8.77 33.52 -26.58
N GLY A 75 -9.25 33.18 -25.38
CA GLY A 75 -10.64 33.32 -24.95
C GLY A 75 -11.44 32.01 -24.93
N ASP A 76 -10.90 30.89 -25.41
CA ASP A 76 -11.56 29.58 -25.31
C ASP A 76 -11.69 29.12 -23.85
N GLU A 77 -12.79 28.44 -23.53
CA GLU A 77 -12.96 27.71 -22.26
C GLU A 77 -12.22 26.36 -22.36
N ILE A 78 -11.22 26.17 -21.51
CA ILE A 78 -10.46 24.93 -21.40
C ILE A 78 -10.94 24.17 -20.16
N THR A 79 -11.44 22.97 -20.37
CA THR A 79 -11.77 22.01 -19.31
C THR A 79 -10.68 20.95 -19.26
N VAL A 80 -10.06 20.76 -18.10
CA VAL A 80 -9.07 19.71 -17.84
C VAL A 80 -9.72 18.60 -17.04
N GLU A 81 -9.54 17.36 -17.49
CA GLU A 81 -10.11 16.16 -16.92
C GLU A 81 -9.02 15.34 -16.21
N TRP A 82 -9.20 15.10 -14.92
CA TRP A 82 -8.33 14.30 -14.05
C TRP A 82 -8.95 12.90 -13.82
N HIS A 83 -8.11 11.90 -13.58
CA HIS A 83 -8.51 10.57 -13.12
C HIS A 83 -7.54 9.98 -12.09
N HIS A 84 -7.98 8.97 -11.34
CA HIS A 84 -7.11 8.12 -10.52
C HIS A 84 -6.57 6.94 -11.32
N ASP A 85 -7.43 6.00 -11.71
CA ASP A 85 -7.08 4.73 -12.38
C ASP A 85 -7.82 4.54 -13.73
N SER A 86 -9.02 5.14 -13.93
CA SER A 86 -9.78 5.07 -15.19
C SER A 86 -10.55 6.36 -15.48
N ALA A 87 -10.96 6.61 -16.72
CA ALA A 87 -11.74 7.82 -17.08
C ALA A 87 -13.23 7.54 -17.31
N ASP A 88 -13.81 6.71 -16.44
CA ASP A 88 -15.23 6.41 -16.45
C ASP A 88 -15.93 7.02 -15.23
N ALA A 89 -17.27 7.05 -15.25
CA ALA A 89 -18.07 7.71 -14.21
C ALA A 89 -18.01 7.02 -12.82
N SER A 90 -17.29 5.91 -12.67
CA SER A 90 -17.04 5.22 -11.40
C SER A 90 -15.61 5.42 -10.84
N ASP A 91 -14.76 6.15 -11.54
CA ASP A 91 -13.44 6.56 -11.04
C ASP A 91 -13.60 7.53 -9.85
N ASP A 92 -12.72 7.38 -8.86
CA ASP A 92 -12.74 8.21 -7.65
C ASP A 92 -11.99 9.54 -7.82
N ILE A 93 -11.35 9.78 -8.98
CA ILE A 93 -10.61 10.98 -9.39
C ILE A 93 -9.34 11.22 -8.57
N ILE A 94 -9.51 11.38 -7.26
CA ILE A 94 -8.51 11.62 -6.22
C ILE A 94 -9.20 11.38 -4.86
N ASP A 95 -8.50 10.82 -3.88
CA ASP A 95 -9.12 10.50 -2.58
C ASP A 95 -9.67 11.77 -1.89
N PRO A 96 -10.89 11.77 -1.32
CA PRO A 96 -11.48 12.95 -0.65
C PRO A 96 -10.68 13.54 0.51
N SER A 97 -9.69 12.82 1.04
CA SER A 97 -8.70 13.35 1.99
C SER A 97 -7.77 14.41 1.39
N HIS A 98 -7.53 14.39 0.07
CA HIS A 98 -6.55 15.21 -0.65
C HIS A 98 -6.98 16.68 -0.84
N LYS A 99 -7.53 17.27 0.22
CA LYS A 99 -7.94 18.68 0.29
C LYS A 99 -6.79 19.60 -0.08
N GLY A 100 -7.10 20.61 -0.89
CA GLY A 100 -6.12 21.58 -1.36
C GLY A 100 -6.59 22.39 -2.57
N PRO A 101 -5.74 23.31 -3.05
CA PRO A 101 -6.02 24.16 -4.20
C PRO A 101 -5.87 23.43 -5.55
N ILE A 102 -6.41 24.07 -6.59
CA ILE A 102 -6.09 23.82 -7.99
C ILE A 102 -5.58 25.13 -8.57
N THR A 103 -4.42 25.11 -9.24
CA THR A 103 -3.88 26.29 -9.94
C THR A 103 -3.55 25.95 -11.37
N VAL A 104 -3.55 26.95 -12.25
CA VAL A 104 -3.18 26.79 -13.66
C VAL A 104 -2.18 27.85 -14.06
N TYR A 105 -1.05 27.42 -14.60
CA TYR A 105 -0.03 28.27 -15.18
C TYR A 105 0.00 28.14 -16.70
N LEU A 106 0.44 29.20 -17.37
CA LEU A 106 0.71 29.26 -18.80
C LEU A 106 2.16 29.72 -19.00
N ALA A 107 2.87 29.08 -19.93
CA ALA A 107 4.18 29.52 -20.40
C ALA A 107 4.23 29.47 -21.93
N LYS A 108 5.01 30.35 -22.56
CA LYS A 108 5.33 30.22 -23.99
C LYS A 108 6.34 29.07 -24.15
N ALA A 109 6.11 28.17 -25.10
CA ALA A 109 6.99 27.01 -25.29
C ALA A 109 8.40 27.45 -25.72
N GLY A 110 9.43 26.86 -25.12
CA GLY A 110 10.83 27.23 -25.35
C GLY A 110 11.78 26.43 -24.45
N SER A 111 13.09 26.70 -24.56
CA SER A 111 14.15 26.01 -23.79
C SER A 111 14.22 26.42 -22.31
N SER A 112 13.63 27.55 -21.95
CA SER A 112 13.44 28.00 -20.56
C SER A 112 12.05 28.62 -20.45
N MET A 113 11.18 28.04 -19.62
CA MET A 113 9.80 28.48 -19.47
C MET A 113 9.66 29.49 -18.34
N SER A 114 8.84 30.53 -18.58
CA SER A 114 8.47 31.53 -17.59
C SER A 114 6.98 31.38 -17.33
N TRP A 115 6.63 30.97 -16.10
CA TRP A 115 5.31 30.47 -15.76
C TRP A 115 4.43 31.54 -15.14
N THR A 116 3.42 31.99 -15.88
CA THR A 116 2.44 32.99 -15.44
C THR A 116 1.20 32.28 -14.94
N LYS A 117 0.77 32.53 -13.70
CA LYS A 117 -0.48 31.98 -13.17
C LYS A 117 -1.68 32.63 -13.87
N ILE A 118 -2.57 31.83 -14.44
CA ILE A 118 -3.76 32.27 -15.18
C ILE A 118 -5.08 31.91 -14.50
N ALA A 119 -5.09 30.92 -13.60
CA ALA A 119 -6.23 30.61 -12.74
C ALA A 119 -5.79 30.04 -11.39
N GLU A 120 -6.60 30.22 -10.35
CA GLU A 120 -6.51 29.51 -9.08
C GLU A 120 -7.87 29.35 -8.41
N ASP A 121 -8.06 28.25 -7.70
CA ASP A 121 -9.11 28.03 -6.73
C ASP A 121 -8.49 27.32 -5.51
N GLY A 122 -8.98 27.62 -4.31
CA GLY A 122 -8.38 27.20 -3.04
C GLY A 122 -9.44 26.82 -2.01
N TRP A 123 -9.31 27.39 -0.81
CA TRP A 123 -10.33 27.32 0.23
C TRP A 123 -11.23 28.55 0.16
N ASP A 124 -12.54 28.35 -0.04
CA ASP A 124 -13.53 29.42 -0.15
C ASP A 124 -14.30 29.71 1.17
N GLY A 125 -13.88 29.10 2.28
CA GLY A 125 -14.59 29.14 3.57
C GLY A 125 -15.59 28.00 3.78
N LYS A 126 -15.93 27.23 2.74
CA LYS A 126 -16.89 26.13 2.77
C LYS A 126 -16.35 24.84 2.16
N SER A 127 -15.55 24.94 1.11
CA SER A 127 -15.01 23.81 0.33
C SER A 127 -13.64 24.13 -0.26
N TRP A 128 -12.85 23.07 -0.44
CA TRP A 128 -11.61 23.09 -1.22
C TRP A 128 -11.89 22.90 -2.73
N ALA A 129 -10.95 23.36 -3.56
CA ALA A 129 -10.98 23.13 -5.00
C ALA A 129 -11.03 21.64 -5.37
N VAL A 130 -10.30 20.77 -4.66
CA VAL A 130 -10.39 19.31 -4.83
C VAL A 130 -11.79 18.76 -4.46
N GLU A 131 -12.45 19.30 -3.45
CA GLU A 131 -13.83 18.87 -3.12
C GLU A 131 -14.83 19.30 -4.21
N LYS A 132 -14.59 20.45 -4.87
CA LYS A 132 -15.35 20.93 -6.03
C LYS A 132 -15.07 20.09 -7.28
N LEU A 133 -13.83 19.61 -7.46
CA LEU A 133 -13.42 18.70 -8.54
C LEU A 133 -14.15 17.34 -8.45
N ILE A 134 -14.09 16.69 -7.29
CA ILE A 134 -14.73 15.39 -7.04
C ILE A 134 -16.26 15.48 -7.21
N LYS A 135 -16.88 16.57 -6.72
CA LYS A 135 -18.33 16.82 -6.85
C LYS A 135 -18.74 17.31 -8.25
N GLY A 136 -17.80 17.51 -9.17
CA GLY A 136 -18.06 18.07 -10.49
C GLY A 136 -18.64 19.49 -10.50
N SER A 137 -18.37 20.28 -9.46
CA SER A 137 -18.97 21.61 -9.26
C SER A 137 -18.55 22.65 -10.31
N TYR A 138 -17.49 22.41 -11.08
CA TYR A 138 -17.03 23.30 -12.15
C TYR A 138 -17.79 23.15 -13.47
N THR A 139 -18.23 21.93 -13.82
CA THR A 139 -18.81 21.63 -15.15
C THR A 139 -20.09 20.79 -15.11
N GLY A 140 -20.49 20.30 -13.93
CA GLY A 140 -21.52 19.28 -13.75
C GLY A 140 -21.00 17.83 -13.86
N LYS A 141 -19.68 17.62 -14.03
CA LYS A 141 -19.06 16.28 -14.14
C LYS A 141 -17.87 16.14 -13.17
N PRO A 142 -17.79 15.04 -12.38
CA PRO A 142 -16.62 14.72 -11.58
C PRO A 142 -15.32 14.74 -12.40
N GLY A 143 -14.20 15.05 -11.75
CA GLY A 143 -12.87 15.03 -12.38
C GLY A 143 -12.58 16.21 -13.30
N GLN A 144 -13.55 17.06 -13.59
CA GLN A 144 -13.37 18.20 -14.48
C GLN A 144 -13.27 19.51 -13.71
N HIS A 145 -12.25 20.31 -14.03
CA HIS A 145 -12.18 21.74 -13.70
C HIS A 145 -11.95 22.56 -14.97
N LYS A 146 -12.32 23.83 -14.95
CA LYS A 146 -12.24 24.68 -16.14
C LYS A 146 -11.74 26.09 -15.86
N PHE A 147 -11.16 26.71 -16.88
CA PHE A 147 -10.69 28.09 -16.89
C PHE A 147 -10.78 28.67 -18.31
N THR A 148 -10.76 30.00 -18.42
CA THR A 148 -10.68 30.69 -19.71
C THR A 148 -9.22 30.88 -20.11
N LEU A 149 -8.85 30.51 -21.33
CA LEU A 149 -7.51 30.78 -21.84
C LEU A 149 -7.35 32.30 -22.12
N PRO A 150 -6.30 32.97 -21.62
CA PRO A 150 -6.12 34.39 -21.85
C PRO A 150 -5.95 34.74 -23.34
N LYS A 151 -6.26 35.97 -23.73
CA LYS A 151 -6.15 36.47 -25.13
C LYS A 151 -4.70 36.79 -25.54
N VAL A 152 -3.79 35.83 -25.34
CA VAL A 152 -2.37 35.96 -25.70
C VAL A 152 -2.13 35.97 -27.21
N ALA A 153 -0.97 36.48 -27.61
CA ALA A 153 -0.49 36.38 -28.99
C ALA A 153 -0.35 34.92 -29.47
N PRO A 154 -0.56 34.62 -30.77
CA PRO A 154 -0.41 33.28 -31.32
C PRO A 154 0.96 32.61 -31.09
N GLY A 155 0.96 31.28 -31.13
CA GLY A 155 2.17 30.44 -31.05
C GLY A 155 1.98 29.18 -30.22
N GLU A 156 3.07 28.46 -29.97
CA GLU A 156 3.09 27.30 -29.06
C GLU A 156 3.20 27.74 -27.60
N TYR A 157 2.37 27.15 -26.73
CA TYR A 157 2.30 27.41 -25.30
C TYR A 157 2.11 26.09 -24.54
N ILE A 158 2.53 26.10 -23.27
CA ILE A 158 2.33 24.98 -22.34
C ILE A 158 1.39 25.45 -21.23
N ILE A 159 0.32 24.69 -21.00
CA ILE A 159 -0.59 24.83 -19.88
C ILE A 159 -0.17 23.82 -18.82
N ARG A 160 0.00 24.28 -17.57
CA ARG A 160 0.34 23.45 -16.41
C ARG A 160 -0.75 23.60 -15.35
N PRO A 161 -1.78 22.74 -15.33
CA PRO A 161 -2.65 22.58 -14.18
C PRO A 161 -1.87 21.88 -13.04
N GLU A 162 -2.22 22.20 -11.80
CA GLU A 162 -1.56 21.68 -10.60
C GLU A 162 -2.57 21.54 -9.46
N ILE A 163 -2.68 20.33 -8.89
CA ILE A 163 -3.33 20.05 -7.60
C ILE A 163 -2.24 19.96 -6.53
N ILE A 164 -2.46 20.60 -5.38
CA ILE A 164 -1.60 20.44 -4.19
C ILE A 164 -2.41 19.77 -3.10
N ALA A 165 -2.17 18.50 -2.79
CA ALA A 165 -2.86 17.81 -1.69
C ALA A 165 -2.16 18.06 -0.34
N LEU A 166 -2.92 18.52 0.65
CA LEU A 166 -2.41 19.02 1.94
C LEU A 166 -2.68 18.09 3.13
N HIS A 167 -3.15 16.86 2.90
CA HIS A 167 -3.46 15.90 3.97
C HIS A 167 -2.23 15.49 4.81
N GLU A 168 -1.03 15.63 4.26
CA GLU A 168 0.24 15.55 5.02
C GLU A 168 1.01 16.89 5.01
N GLY A 169 0.39 17.99 4.57
CA GLY A 169 1.00 19.31 4.44
C GLY A 169 1.46 19.94 5.77
N ASN A 170 1.07 19.37 6.91
CA ASN A 170 1.51 19.80 8.24
C ASN A 170 2.98 19.46 8.58
N ARG A 171 3.71 18.83 7.66
CA ARG A 171 5.15 18.56 7.78
C ARG A 171 5.91 18.96 6.51
N VAL A 172 7.20 19.28 6.68
CA VAL A 172 8.14 19.56 5.59
C VAL A 172 8.16 18.38 4.60
N ALA A 173 8.07 18.69 3.31
CA ALA A 173 7.94 17.73 2.21
C ALA A 173 6.73 16.76 2.32
N GLY A 174 5.68 17.15 3.06
CA GLY A 174 4.43 16.40 3.16
C GLY A 174 3.32 16.86 2.21
N ALA A 175 3.37 18.09 1.68
CA ALA A 175 2.48 18.48 0.59
C ALA A 175 2.83 17.73 -0.70
N GLN A 176 1.79 17.23 -1.37
CA GLN A 176 1.91 16.38 -2.55
C GLN A 176 1.41 17.13 -3.78
N PHE A 177 2.26 17.28 -4.78
CA PHE A 177 1.98 18.02 -6.00
C PHE A 177 1.68 17.06 -7.16
N TYR A 178 0.56 17.29 -7.83
CA TYR A 178 0.13 16.59 -9.03
C TYR A 178 0.02 17.64 -10.14
N GLN A 179 0.88 17.52 -11.15
CA GLN A 179 0.95 18.45 -12.27
C GLN A 179 1.37 17.71 -13.53
N GLU A 180 0.96 18.23 -14.68
CA GLU A 180 1.33 17.76 -16.01
C GLU A 180 1.45 18.96 -16.95
N CYS A 181 2.16 18.80 -18.07
CA CYS A 181 2.29 19.85 -19.07
C CYS A 181 1.50 19.51 -20.33
N ILE A 182 0.51 20.35 -20.65
CA ILE A 182 -0.43 20.19 -21.75
C ILE A 182 -0.01 21.14 -22.87
N HIS A 183 0.32 20.59 -24.03
CA HIS A 183 0.85 21.35 -25.17
C HIS A 183 -0.28 21.90 -26.02
N VAL A 184 -0.28 23.22 -26.25
CA VAL A 184 -1.32 23.91 -27.03
C VAL A 184 -0.74 24.90 -28.03
N LYS A 185 -1.40 25.02 -29.17
CA LYS A 185 -1.10 25.98 -30.23
C LYS A 185 -2.19 27.03 -30.26
N VAL A 186 -1.87 28.22 -29.77
CA VAL A 186 -2.77 29.37 -29.74
C VAL A 186 -2.81 30.01 -31.13
N GLY A 187 -4.01 30.12 -31.70
CA GLY A 187 -4.31 30.85 -32.93
C GLY A 187 -4.99 32.21 -32.69
N GLY A 188 -5.64 32.72 -33.74
CA GLY A 188 -6.40 33.98 -33.71
C GLY A 188 -5.55 35.24 -33.89
N SER A 189 -6.10 36.38 -33.50
CA SER A 189 -5.53 37.73 -33.66
C SER A 189 -5.15 38.40 -32.34
N GLY A 190 -4.91 37.61 -31.28
CA GLY A 190 -4.47 38.12 -29.98
C GLY A 190 -3.15 38.89 -30.10
N THR A 191 -2.99 39.96 -29.33
CA THR A 191 -1.78 40.80 -29.31
C THR A 191 -1.15 40.89 -27.93
N THR A 192 -1.80 40.35 -26.89
CA THR A 192 -1.32 40.46 -25.51
C THR A 192 -0.08 39.57 -25.31
N ALA A 193 1.05 40.19 -24.98
CA ALA A 193 2.21 39.45 -24.51
C ALA A 193 1.94 38.85 -23.12
N LEU A 194 2.33 37.59 -22.92
CA LEU A 194 2.35 36.99 -21.60
C LEU A 194 3.42 37.72 -20.75
N PRO A 195 3.10 38.20 -19.53
CA PRO A 195 4.08 38.87 -18.69
C PRO A 195 5.17 37.89 -18.20
N ALA A 196 6.29 38.41 -17.72
CA ALA A 196 7.28 37.59 -17.04
C ALA A 196 6.65 36.88 -15.82
N GLY A 197 6.74 35.55 -15.82
CA GLY A 197 6.28 34.66 -14.76
C GLY A 197 7.42 34.16 -13.87
N VAL A 198 7.14 33.11 -13.09
CA VAL A 198 8.10 32.47 -12.19
C VAL A 198 8.83 31.30 -12.85
N ALA A 199 9.99 30.92 -12.29
CA ALA A 199 10.66 29.67 -12.64
C ALA A 199 10.13 28.51 -11.77
N ILE A 200 9.91 27.34 -12.40
CA ILE A 200 9.47 26.11 -11.73
C ILE A 200 10.44 24.99 -12.13
N PRO A 201 11.17 24.35 -11.19
CA PRO A 201 11.32 24.71 -9.78
C PRO A 201 11.98 26.09 -9.58
N GLY A 202 11.84 26.67 -8.40
CA GLY A 202 12.56 27.89 -7.99
C GLY A 202 11.77 28.84 -7.10
N TYR A 203 10.49 29.07 -7.39
CA TYR A 203 9.66 30.01 -6.59
C TYR A 203 9.13 29.43 -5.27
N LEU A 204 9.16 28.11 -5.12
CA LEU A 204 8.74 27.39 -3.91
C LEU A 204 9.93 27.01 -3.04
N THR A 205 9.69 27.00 -1.74
CA THR A 205 10.57 26.40 -0.73
C THR A 205 9.76 25.43 0.11
N ALA A 206 10.44 24.52 0.80
CA ALA A 206 9.79 23.56 1.68
C ALA A 206 9.01 24.19 2.86
N ASN A 207 9.22 25.49 3.12
CA ASN A 207 8.57 26.28 4.16
C ASN A 207 7.61 27.35 3.61
N THR A 208 7.29 27.33 2.31
CA THR A 208 6.31 28.26 1.74
C THR A 208 4.94 28.04 2.43
N PRO A 209 4.24 29.08 2.93
CA PRO A 209 3.10 28.89 3.84
C PRO A 209 1.89 28.09 3.30
N GLY A 210 1.71 27.99 1.98
CA GLY A 210 0.69 27.12 1.37
C GLY A 210 1.18 25.70 1.04
N VAL A 211 2.47 25.42 1.26
CA VAL A 211 3.13 24.13 1.07
C VAL A 211 3.33 23.44 2.43
N LEU A 212 3.85 24.17 3.42
CA LEU A 212 3.85 23.75 4.81
C LEU A 212 2.60 24.34 5.50
N PHE A 213 1.48 23.63 5.40
CA PHE A 213 0.17 24.09 5.87
C PHE A 213 -0.59 22.97 6.60
N ASP A 214 -1.02 23.26 7.84
CA ASP A 214 -1.81 22.32 8.65
C ASP A 214 -3.32 22.54 8.46
N ILE A 215 -3.95 21.70 7.62
CA ILE A 215 -5.40 21.71 7.40
C ILE A 215 -6.21 21.21 8.62
N TYR A 216 -5.57 20.69 9.66
CA TYR A 216 -6.22 20.18 10.87
C TYR A 216 -6.10 21.13 12.07
N GLY A 217 -5.12 22.04 12.06
CA GLY A 217 -4.81 22.98 13.14
C GLY A 217 -5.80 24.13 13.34
N GLY A 218 -6.86 24.22 12.53
CA GLY A 218 -7.86 25.28 12.56
C GLY A 218 -7.38 26.56 11.84
N PHE A 219 -7.94 26.82 10.66
CA PHE A 219 -7.57 27.95 9.81
C PHE A 219 -8.81 28.66 9.25
N SER A 220 -8.71 29.97 9.01
CA SER A 220 -9.78 30.78 8.41
C SER A 220 -9.57 31.05 6.92
N SER A 221 -8.31 31.01 6.46
CA SER A 221 -7.91 31.23 5.06
C SER A 221 -6.72 30.34 4.71
N TYR A 222 -6.52 30.10 3.43
CA TYR A 222 -5.39 29.32 2.90
C TYR A 222 -4.58 30.18 1.91
N PRO A 223 -3.27 30.37 2.12
CA PRO A 223 -2.42 31.14 1.22
C PRO A 223 -1.97 30.29 0.02
N ILE A 224 -2.72 30.36 -1.09
CA ILE A 224 -2.37 29.64 -2.33
C ILE A 224 -0.93 30.01 -2.77
N PRO A 225 -0.02 29.04 -2.95
CA PRO A 225 1.36 29.33 -3.32
C PRO A 225 1.51 30.05 -4.67
N GLY A 226 2.59 30.82 -4.79
CA GLY A 226 3.04 31.41 -6.06
C GLY A 226 2.58 32.84 -6.33
N PRO A 227 2.80 33.34 -7.56
CA PRO A 227 2.38 34.68 -7.95
C PRO A 227 0.85 34.80 -7.93
N LYS A 228 0.33 36.03 -7.91
CA LYS A 228 -1.10 36.28 -8.12
C LYS A 228 -1.51 35.88 -9.54
N VAL A 229 -2.79 35.52 -9.73
CA VAL A 229 -3.37 35.37 -11.08
C VAL A 229 -3.15 36.66 -11.87
N TRP A 230 -2.73 36.52 -13.13
CA TRP A 230 -2.51 37.64 -14.02
C TRP A 230 -3.82 38.32 -14.42
N ASN A 231 -3.90 39.64 -14.21
CA ASN A 231 -5.07 40.46 -14.57
C ASN A 231 -5.51 40.35 -16.05
N GLY A 232 -4.62 39.97 -16.96
CA GLY A 232 -4.93 39.76 -18.38
C GLY A 232 -5.61 38.42 -18.68
N ALA A 233 -5.87 37.56 -17.68
CA ALA A 233 -6.44 36.24 -17.89
C ALA A 233 -7.89 36.23 -18.41
N GLY A 234 -8.64 37.33 -18.21
CA GLY A 234 -10.06 37.41 -18.52
C GLY A 234 -10.92 36.79 -17.40
N ALA A 235 -11.98 37.48 -17.00
CA ALA A 235 -12.75 37.10 -15.82
C ALA A 235 -13.81 36.02 -16.12
N ALA A 236 -13.67 34.82 -15.55
CA ALA A 236 -14.81 33.97 -15.13
C ALA A 236 -14.40 32.73 -14.28
N ALA A 237 -13.96 32.96 -13.03
CA ALA A 237 -14.24 32.07 -11.90
C ALA A 237 -14.47 32.99 -10.67
N PRO A 238 -15.37 32.67 -9.73
CA PRO A 238 -15.83 33.64 -8.75
C PRO A 238 -14.71 34.01 -7.77
N ALA A 239 -14.30 35.28 -7.80
CA ALA A 239 -13.49 35.85 -6.74
C ALA A 239 -14.24 35.72 -5.40
N PRO A 240 -13.55 35.36 -4.29
CA PRO A 240 -14.13 35.47 -2.97
C PRO A 240 -14.62 36.90 -2.76
N ALA A 241 -15.87 37.06 -2.31
CA ALA A 241 -16.41 38.38 -2.02
C ALA A 241 -15.51 39.10 -1.01
N ALA A 242 -15.09 40.32 -1.33
CA ALA A 242 -14.39 41.16 -0.37
C ALA A 242 -15.26 41.31 0.88
N PRO A 243 -14.69 41.24 2.10
CA PRO A 243 -15.48 41.29 3.33
C PRO A 243 -16.22 42.63 3.42
N THR A 244 -17.54 42.57 3.26
CA THR A 244 -18.41 43.72 3.49
C THR A 244 -18.28 44.14 4.95
N LYS A 245 -17.92 45.41 5.14
CA LYS A 245 -17.73 46.02 6.45
C LYS A 245 -19.09 46.15 7.16
N VAL A 246 -19.50 45.12 7.88
CA VAL A 246 -20.70 45.13 8.71
C VAL A 246 -20.48 46.12 9.86
N ALA A 247 -21.37 47.10 9.98
CA ALA A 247 -21.37 48.07 11.08
C ALA A 247 -21.74 47.37 12.41
N PRO A 248 -21.24 47.82 13.57
CA PRO A 248 -21.57 47.21 14.85
C PRO A 248 -23.07 47.34 15.17
N PRO A 249 -23.74 46.30 15.70
CA PRO A 249 -25.11 46.44 16.17
C PRO A 249 -25.17 47.28 17.45
N THR A 250 -26.15 48.18 17.51
CA THR A 250 -26.39 49.09 18.63
C THR A 250 -26.82 48.31 19.89
N THR A 251 -25.94 48.18 20.88
CA THR A 251 -26.29 47.56 22.17
C THR A 251 -26.89 48.58 23.15
N THR A 252 -28.08 48.27 23.66
CA THR A 252 -28.80 49.07 24.66
C THR A 252 -28.03 49.21 25.97
N LYS A 253 -28.06 50.39 26.57
CA LYS A 253 -27.30 50.78 27.77
C LYS A 253 -28.10 50.56 29.06
N VAL A 254 -27.69 49.63 29.94
CA VAL A 254 -28.11 49.59 31.36
C VAL A 254 -26.97 49.12 32.30
N ALA A 255 -26.72 49.93 33.34
CA ALA A 255 -26.09 49.69 34.65
C ALA A 255 -24.73 48.96 34.84
N ALA A 256 -23.87 49.62 35.63
CA ALA A 256 -22.79 49.02 36.46
C ALA A 256 -23.37 48.64 37.85
N PRO A 257 -22.70 47.93 38.80
CA PRO A 257 -21.28 48.01 39.20
C PRO A 257 -20.57 46.60 39.13
N THR A 258 -19.45 46.23 39.77
CA THR A 258 -18.63 46.79 40.88
C THR A 258 -17.13 46.39 40.73
N LYS A 259 -16.25 46.90 41.60
CA LYS A 259 -14.79 46.66 41.65
C LYS A 259 -14.38 45.87 42.91
N VAL A 260 -13.71 44.70 42.81
CA VAL A 260 -12.84 44.11 43.88
C VAL A 260 -11.73 43.20 43.30
N ALA A 261 -10.51 43.39 43.82
CA ALA A 261 -9.31 42.52 43.94
C ALA A 261 -8.74 41.65 42.78
N ALA A 262 -7.40 41.68 42.68
CA ALA A 262 -6.55 40.68 42.03
C ALA A 262 -6.19 39.52 42.98
N PRO A 263 -5.51 38.46 42.50
CA PRO A 263 -4.14 38.28 43.02
C PRO A 263 -3.07 37.68 42.06
N THR A 264 -1.82 38.04 42.36
CA THR A 264 -0.52 37.32 42.21
C THR A 264 -0.05 36.69 40.88
N LYS A 265 1.18 37.08 40.51
CA LYS A 265 2.10 36.38 39.60
C LYS A 265 2.49 34.99 40.12
N VAL A 266 2.73 34.04 39.22
CA VAL A 266 3.52 32.81 39.46
C VAL A 266 4.60 32.70 38.38
N ALA A 267 5.73 32.04 38.71
CA ALA A 267 7.03 32.22 38.06
C ALA A 267 7.27 31.40 36.78
N THR A 268 8.23 31.90 35.98
CA THR A 268 8.75 31.27 34.76
C THR A 268 9.75 30.15 35.08
N PRO A 269 9.67 28.96 34.45
CA PRO A 269 10.76 27.97 34.47
C PRO A 269 11.87 28.29 33.43
N PRO A 270 13.10 27.76 33.59
CA PRO A 270 14.27 28.26 32.84
C PRO A 270 14.35 27.82 31.38
N LYS A 271 15.12 28.59 30.60
CA LYS A 271 15.43 28.33 29.19
C LYS A 271 16.53 27.25 29.07
N THR A 272 16.20 26.08 28.53
CA THR A 272 17.22 25.06 28.21
C THR A 272 17.87 25.39 26.86
N THR A 273 19.11 25.89 26.87
CA THR A 273 19.91 26.06 25.65
C THR A 273 20.53 24.72 25.25
N MET A 274 20.10 24.14 24.12
CA MET A 274 20.86 23.07 23.47
C MET A 274 21.97 23.65 22.58
N ALA A 275 23.13 23.00 22.61
CA ALA A 275 24.35 23.51 22.00
C ALA A 275 24.35 23.45 20.46
N THR A 276 24.99 24.44 19.84
CA THR A 276 25.26 24.50 18.40
C THR A 276 26.23 23.40 18.00
N VAL A 277 25.79 22.39 17.25
CA VAL A 277 26.70 21.43 16.60
C VAL A 277 27.30 22.11 15.37
N THR A 278 28.57 22.48 15.48
CA THR A 278 29.35 23.03 14.36
C THR A 278 29.69 21.94 13.34
N LYS A 279 29.51 22.27 12.06
CA LYS A 279 29.88 21.43 10.91
C LYS A 279 31.41 21.28 10.84
N PRO A 280 31.98 20.06 10.84
CA PRO A 280 33.41 19.87 10.57
C PRO A 280 33.76 20.21 9.12
N ALA A 281 34.87 20.90 8.92
CA ALA A 281 35.52 21.04 7.61
C ALA A 281 36.28 19.74 7.24
N PRO A 282 36.51 19.46 5.95
CA PRO A 282 37.15 18.21 5.53
C PRO A 282 38.66 18.26 5.76
N THR A 283 39.18 17.37 6.61
CA THR A 283 40.63 17.11 6.72
C THR A 283 40.97 15.83 5.96
N ALA A 284 41.92 15.91 5.04
CA ALA A 284 42.41 14.74 4.30
C ALA A 284 43.41 13.93 5.14
N GLY A 285 43.27 12.60 5.15
CA GLY A 285 44.23 11.68 5.76
C GLY A 285 43.60 10.51 6.50
N GLY A 286 43.81 9.28 6.00
CA GLY A 286 43.67 8.04 6.78
C GLY A 286 42.27 7.60 7.22
N ALA A 287 41.19 8.31 6.87
CA ALA A 287 39.84 7.89 7.26
C ALA A 287 39.47 6.51 6.69
N VAL A 288 39.01 5.59 7.55
CA VAL A 288 38.37 4.34 7.13
C VAL A 288 36.86 4.55 6.96
N ALA A 289 36.32 4.02 5.88
CA ALA A 289 34.90 3.99 5.59
C ALA A 289 34.19 3.15 6.67
N GLN A 290 33.21 3.75 7.34
CA GLN A 290 32.43 3.06 8.37
C GLN A 290 31.59 1.93 7.75
N LYS A 291 31.03 1.06 8.60
CA LYS A 291 30.12 -0.01 8.13
C LYS A 291 28.99 0.61 7.30
N TRP A 292 28.71 0.03 6.14
CA TRP A 292 27.76 0.52 5.14
C TRP A 292 28.10 1.86 4.45
N ALA A 293 29.25 2.47 4.73
CA ALA A 293 29.71 3.63 3.97
C ALA A 293 30.27 3.22 2.60
N GLN A 294 30.24 4.15 1.64
CA GLN A 294 30.93 3.99 0.35
C GLN A 294 32.43 3.87 0.59
N CYS A 295 33.08 2.97 -0.12
CA CYS A 295 34.52 2.69 -0.06
C CYS A 295 35.18 2.60 -1.45
N GLY A 296 34.49 2.98 -2.52
CA GLY A 296 35.03 2.96 -3.86
C GLY A 296 34.01 3.30 -4.95
N GLY A 297 34.49 3.27 -6.20
CA GLY A 297 33.72 3.63 -7.39
C GLY A 297 34.47 4.64 -8.28
N GLN A 298 34.19 4.63 -9.58
CA GLN A 298 34.72 5.63 -10.52
C GLN A 298 34.35 7.05 -10.06
N GLY A 299 35.36 7.93 -9.96
CA GLY A 299 35.22 9.29 -9.46
C GLY A 299 35.17 9.46 -7.93
N TYR A 300 35.11 8.37 -7.14
CA TYR A 300 35.10 8.46 -5.68
C TYR A 300 36.46 8.88 -5.12
N LYS A 301 36.51 9.96 -4.33
CA LYS A 301 37.73 10.50 -3.70
C LYS A 301 37.79 10.34 -2.17
N GLY A 302 36.89 9.53 -1.60
CA GLY A 302 36.81 9.30 -0.16
C GLY A 302 37.61 8.10 0.33
N ALA A 303 37.25 7.60 1.51
CA ALA A 303 37.91 6.50 2.20
C ALA A 303 37.83 5.17 1.44
N THR A 304 38.93 4.59 0.98
CA THR A 304 38.93 3.33 0.20
C THR A 304 39.04 2.05 1.02
N SER A 305 39.32 2.16 2.32
CA SER A 305 39.48 1.04 3.24
C SER A 305 38.37 1.04 4.29
N CYS A 306 37.82 -0.14 4.60
CA CYS A 306 36.72 -0.27 5.55
C CYS A 306 37.21 -0.35 7.01
N ALA A 307 36.35 0.07 7.94
CA ALA A 307 36.54 -0.16 9.37
C ALA A 307 36.65 -1.66 9.68
N SER A 308 37.37 -2.00 10.76
CA SER A 308 37.70 -3.39 11.11
C SER A 308 36.47 -4.28 11.20
N GLY A 309 36.60 -5.52 10.69
CA GLY A 309 35.48 -6.46 10.57
C GLY A 309 34.49 -6.09 9.47
N SER A 310 34.92 -5.42 8.40
CA SER A 310 34.13 -5.22 7.17
C SER A 310 35.03 -5.20 5.93
N LYS A 311 34.51 -5.64 4.77
CA LYS A 311 35.22 -5.64 3.49
C LYS A 311 34.55 -4.70 2.50
N CYS A 312 35.36 -4.03 1.67
CA CYS A 312 34.84 -3.21 0.58
C CYS A 312 34.37 -4.13 -0.55
N VAL A 313 33.07 -4.17 -0.81
CA VAL A 313 32.46 -4.98 -1.87
C VAL A 313 32.05 -4.06 -3.00
N LYS A 314 32.54 -4.33 -4.22
CA LYS A 314 32.12 -3.63 -5.44
C LYS A 314 30.67 -3.99 -5.75
N GLN A 315 29.80 -3.00 -5.82
CA GLN A 315 28.39 -3.18 -6.20
C GLN A 315 28.19 -2.84 -7.70
N ASN A 316 28.91 -1.84 -8.20
CA ASN A 316 29.02 -1.54 -9.64
C ASN A 316 30.31 -0.73 -9.89
N ASP A 317 30.55 -0.28 -11.13
CA ASP A 317 31.75 0.49 -11.47
C ASP A 317 31.86 1.85 -10.75
N TRP A 318 30.73 2.45 -10.37
CA TRP A 318 30.64 3.77 -9.75
C TRP A 318 30.45 3.73 -8.23
N TYR A 319 30.25 2.55 -7.64
CA TYR A 319 29.96 2.38 -6.22
C TYR A 319 30.45 1.04 -5.64
N SER A 320 31.25 1.12 -4.59
CA SER A 320 31.64 0.02 -3.70
C SER A 320 31.33 0.40 -2.25
N GLN A 321 30.96 -0.57 -1.40
CA GLN A 321 30.48 -0.30 -0.03
C GLN A 321 31.02 -1.30 0.99
N CYS A 322 31.16 -0.87 2.25
CA CYS A 322 31.66 -1.72 3.34
C CYS A 322 30.60 -2.66 3.92
N PHE A 323 30.76 -3.97 3.71
CA PHE A 323 29.87 -5.01 4.29
C PHE A 323 30.55 -5.77 5.44
N PRO A 324 29.82 -6.09 6.53
CA PRO A 324 30.29 -7.02 7.56
C PRO A 324 30.30 -8.47 7.05
N PRO A 325 31.15 -9.35 7.61
CA PRO A 325 31.44 -10.67 7.05
C PRO A 325 30.28 -11.69 7.03
N THR A 326 29.14 -11.38 7.65
CA THR A 326 27.91 -12.21 7.57
C THR A 326 27.08 -11.95 6.30
N PHE A 327 27.45 -10.98 5.47
CA PHE A 327 26.77 -10.64 4.21
C PHE A 327 27.70 -10.79 3.00
N ILE A 328 28.19 -12.01 2.76
CA ILE A 328 28.73 -12.40 1.45
C ILE A 328 27.64 -13.19 0.73
N MET A 329 26.89 -12.52 -0.13
CA MET A 329 26.00 -13.22 -1.07
C MET A 329 26.86 -14.01 -2.06
N ILE A 330 26.55 -15.30 -2.19
CA ILE A 330 27.10 -16.16 -3.24
C ILE A 330 26.64 -15.58 -4.58
N ALA A 331 27.59 -15.22 -5.45
CA ALA A 331 27.27 -14.79 -6.81
C ALA A 331 26.75 -16.00 -7.62
N PRO A 332 25.56 -15.92 -8.25
CA PRO A 332 25.11 -16.96 -9.17
C PRO A 332 25.87 -16.81 -10.49
N ASN A 333 26.81 -17.72 -10.74
CA ASN A 333 27.47 -17.81 -12.05
C ASN A 333 26.45 -18.17 -13.14
N CYS A 334 26.64 -17.59 -14.32
CA CYS A 334 25.79 -17.81 -15.49
C CYS A 334 25.84 -19.26 -15.98
N ALA A 335 24.67 -19.91 -16.15
CA ALA A 335 24.39 -20.83 -17.27
C ALA A 335 22.96 -21.39 -17.21
N TRP A 336 22.04 -20.83 -18.02
CA TRP A 336 20.89 -21.58 -18.52
C TRP A 336 20.71 -21.33 -20.01
N VAL A 337 21.18 -22.29 -20.80
CA VAL A 337 21.03 -22.32 -22.26
C VAL A 337 19.56 -22.55 -22.60
N ARG A 338 19.00 -21.71 -23.47
CA ARG A 338 17.66 -21.94 -24.04
C ARG A 338 17.70 -23.11 -25.02
N VAL A 339 17.19 -24.28 -24.62
CA VAL A 339 16.89 -25.37 -25.56
C VAL A 339 15.52 -25.11 -26.19
N GLY A 340 15.52 -24.53 -27.39
CA GLY A 340 14.31 -24.35 -28.19
C GLY A 340 13.99 -25.62 -29.00
N LEU A 341 12.98 -26.37 -28.60
CA LEU A 341 12.47 -27.51 -29.38
C LEU A 341 11.70 -27.01 -30.62
N ARG A 342 12.36 -27.05 -31.78
CA ARG A 342 11.71 -26.91 -33.09
C ARG A 342 10.79 -28.10 -33.33
N ARG A 343 9.52 -27.85 -33.65
CA ARG A 343 8.60 -28.88 -34.16
C ARG A 343 8.64 -28.87 -35.69
N ILE A 344 9.34 -29.83 -36.28
CA ILE A 344 9.31 -30.10 -37.73
C ILE A 344 8.14 -31.07 -38.00
N PRO A 345 7.28 -30.83 -39.01
CA PRO A 345 6.20 -31.74 -39.36
C PRO A 345 6.71 -32.86 -40.28
N ASN A 346 6.32 -34.11 -39.99
CA ASN A 346 6.40 -35.21 -40.94
C ASN A 346 5.00 -35.81 -41.13
N THR A 347 4.53 -35.80 -42.38
CA THR A 347 3.37 -36.54 -42.85
C THR A 347 3.77 -37.96 -43.26
N PRO A 348 2.84 -38.91 -43.17
CA PRO A 348 2.42 -39.71 -44.32
C PRO A 348 0.89 -39.63 -44.48
N SER A 349 0.34 -39.27 -45.63
CA SER A 349 0.29 -40.03 -46.89
C SER A 349 -0.71 -41.20 -46.91
N ARG A 350 -1.97 -40.83 -47.21
CA ARG A 350 -2.80 -41.36 -48.32
C ARG A 350 -3.59 -42.68 -48.13
N ASN A 351 -4.74 -42.70 -48.82
CA ASN A 351 -5.66 -43.79 -49.17
C ASN A 351 -6.77 -44.14 -48.16
N ASN A 352 -8.00 -44.48 -48.57
CA ASN A 352 -8.76 -44.12 -49.78
C ASN A 352 -10.26 -44.50 -49.55
N SER A 353 -11.17 -43.95 -50.37
CA SER A 353 -12.51 -44.50 -50.70
C SER A 353 -13.60 -44.64 -49.61
N GLY A 354 -14.86 -44.35 -49.99
CA GLY A 354 -16.04 -44.93 -49.33
C GLY A 354 -17.26 -44.01 -49.19
N ASN A 355 -18.21 -44.08 -50.14
CA ASN A 355 -19.56 -43.51 -49.99
C ASN A 355 -20.35 -44.21 -48.86
N THR A 356 -21.29 -43.51 -48.20
CA THR A 356 -22.75 -43.64 -48.47
C THR A 356 -23.65 -42.74 -47.60
N SER A 357 -24.51 -41.98 -48.28
CA SER A 357 -25.90 -41.58 -47.95
C SER A 357 -26.47 -41.60 -46.51
N ASN A 358 -27.02 -40.44 -46.13
CA ASN A 358 -28.38 -40.21 -45.61
C ASN A 358 -28.95 -41.07 -44.46
N LEU A 359 -29.27 -40.41 -43.35
CA LEU A 359 -30.69 -40.30 -42.96
C LEU A 359 -30.99 -38.98 -42.24
N GLU A 360 -32.17 -38.42 -42.51
CA GLU A 360 -32.64 -37.15 -41.96
C GLU A 360 -33.22 -37.31 -40.55
N ARG A 361 -33.09 -36.26 -39.71
CA ARG A 361 -34.27 -35.75 -38.99
C ARG A 361 -34.17 -34.25 -38.73
N ALA A 362 -35.09 -33.50 -39.32
CA ALA A 362 -35.28 -32.06 -39.10
C ALA A 362 -35.74 -31.78 -37.64
N ARG A 363 -35.48 -30.62 -37.04
CA ARG A 363 -36.22 -29.37 -37.33
C ARG A 363 -35.55 -28.10 -36.78
N LEU A 364 -35.70 -27.03 -37.57
CA LEU A 364 -35.80 -25.59 -37.28
C LEU A 364 -35.05 -25.02 -36.04
N HIS A 365 -34.02 -24.20 -36.22
CA HIS A 365 -34.06 -22.79 -36.65
C HIS A 365 -34.52 -21.78 -35.58
N LEU A 366 -33.57 -20.97 -35.08
CA LEU A 366 -33.53 -19.57 -35.51
C LEU A 366 -32.07 -19.04 -35.60
N ARG A 367 -31.86 -18.05 -36.47
CA ARG A 367 -30.56 -17.44 -36.81
C ARG A 367 -30.18 -16.39 -35.75
N LEU A 368 -28.92 -15.96 -35.57
CA LEU A 368 -28.17 -15.08 -36.49
C LEU A 368 -26.64 -15.17 -36.34
N HIS A 369 -25.93 -14.80 -37.40
CA HIS A 369 -24.46 -14.87 -37.55
C HIS A 369 -23.69 -13.74 -36.84
N PRO A 370 -22.42 -13.99 -36.47
CA PRO A 370 -21.35 -12.99 -36.49
C PRO A 370 -20.55 -13.10 -37.82
N SER A 371 -20.49 -12.03 -38.61
CA SER A 371 -19.66 -11.95 -39.81
C SER A 371 -18.35 -11.20 -39.55
N ASN A 372 -17.23 -11.93 -39.59
CA ASN A 372 -15.89 -11.33 -39.64
C ASN A 372 -15.70 -10.52 -40.94
N ALA A 373 -15.13 -9.33 -40.83
CA ALA A 373 -14.72 -8.50 -41.97
C ALA A 373 -13.22 -8.16 -41.90
N SER A 374 -12.37 -9.16 -42.11
CA SER A 374 -10.93 -8.96 -42.25
C SER A 374 -10.61 -8.29 -43.60
N ARG A 375 -10.37 -6.97 -43.62
CA ARG A 375 -9.97 -6.26 -44.85
C ARG A 375 -8.44 -6.18 -44.94
N ARG A 376 -7.88 -6.85 -45.95
CA ARG A 376 -6.46 -6.79 -46.35
C ARG A 376 -5.98 -5.34 -46.49
N TYR A 377 -4.74 -5.08 -46.10
CA TYR A 377 -3.94 -3.99 -46.65
C TYR A 377 -2.70 -4.59 -47.32
N ASN A 378 -2.44 -4.22 -48.57
CA ASN A 378 -1.27 -4.69 -49.31
C ASN A 378 -0.04 -3.91 -48.84
N GLY A 379 1.01 -4.61 -48.40
CA GLY A 379 2.32 -4.02 -48.17
C GLY A 379 3.10 -3.93 -49.48
N THR A 380 3.35 -2.72 -49.99
CA THR A 380 4.34 -2.48 -51.04
C THR A 380 5.72 -2.26 -50.41
N ASN A 381 6.70 -3.05 -50.86
CA ASN A 381 8.11 -2.88 -50.50
C ASN A 381 8.62 -1.47 -50.83
N GLN A 382 9.38 -0.87 -49.92
CA GLN A 382 10.55 -0.08 -50.28
C GLN A 382 11.74 -0.43 -49.40
N ASN A 383 12.86 -0.72 -50.06
CA ASN A 383 14.18 -0.93 -49.47
C ASN A 383 15.01 0.35 -49.61
N GLY A 384 15.90 0.63 -48.66
CA GLY A 384 17.08 1.48 -48.86
C GLY A 384 17.18 2.69 -47.94
N GLY A 385 18.10 2.64 -46.98
CA GLY A 385 18.43 3.79 -46.11
C GLY A 385 19.01 3.39 -44.76
N GLN A 386 20.21 2.82 -44.73
CA GLN A 386 20.93 2.61 -43.46
C GLN A 386 21.38 3.95 -42.86
N GLY A 387 20.68 4.41 -41.82
CA GLY A 387 21.19 5.38 -40.85
C GLY A 387 21.45 4.68 -39.52
N THR A 388 22.63 4.88 -38.93
CA THR A 388 23.03 4.24 -37.67
C THR A 388 22.09 4.63 -36.53
N GLN A 389 21.34 3.66 -35.99
CA GLN A 389 20.62 3.84 -34.74
C GLN A 389 21.61 3.90 -33.57
N GLU A 390 21.79 5.09 -33.00
CA GLU A 390 22.41 5.23 -31.70
C GLU A 390 21.47 4.62 -30.64
N ALA A 391 21.92 3.56 -29.97
CA ALA A 391 21.11 2.85 -29.00
C ALA A 391 20.81 3.77 -27.80
N ALA A 392 19.54 4.18 -27.67
CA ALA A 392 19.08 5.01 -26.57
C ALA A 392 19.45 4.38 -25.22
N ARG A 393 20.31 5.05 -24.46
CA ARG A 393 20.73 4.61 -23.13
C ARG A 393 19.52 4.58 -22.20
N THR A 394 19.06 3.38 -21.85
CA THR A 394 18.07 3.17 -20.81
C THR A 394 18.62 3.64 -19.46
N ILE A 395 18.08 4.74 -18.96
CA ILE A 395 18.29 5.17 -17.57
C ILE A 395 17.66 4.10 -16.68
N PRO A 396 18.41 3.46 -15.76
CA PRO A 396 17.83 2.48 -14.86
C PRO A 396 16.81 3.18 -13.94
N GLY A 397 15.59 2.64 -13.90
CA GLY A 397 14.55 3.11 -12.98
C GLY A 397 14.92 2.91 -11.52
N PRO A 398 14.17 3.52 -10.58
CA PRO A 398 14.43 3.37 -9.15
C PRO A 398 14.51 1.89 -8.74
N SER A 399 15.49 1.56 -7.89
CA SER A 399 15.89 0.19 -7.50
C SER A 399 14.85 -0.61 -6.69
N TRP A 400 13.60 -0.15 -6.67
CA TRP A 400 12.46 -0.77 -5.98
C TRP A 400 11.39 -1.30 -6.94
N LEU A 401 11.50 -1.04 -8.26
CA LEU A 401 10.58 -1.55 -9.29
C LEU A 401 10.46 -3.10 -9.34
N TRP A 402 11.45 -3.83 -8.80
CA TRP A 402 11.35 -5.29 -8.64
C TRP A 402 10.34 -5.72 -7.56
N LEU A 403 9.91 -4.81 -6.69
CA LEU A 403 8.85 -5.04 -5.70
C LEU A 403 7.45 -4.81 -6.27
N ASP A 404 7.26 -4.18 -7.43
CA ASP A 404 5.91 -3.89 -7.91
C ASP A 404 5.00 -5.13 -8.07
N PRO A 405 5.47 -6.29 -8.59
CA PRO A 405 4.68 -7.53 -8.60
C PRO A 405 4.31 -8.06 -7.20
N ILE A 406 5.07 -7.67 -6.17
CA ILE A 406 4.84 -8.05 -4.77
C ILE A 406 3.90 -7.05 -4.10
N VAL A 407 3.94 -5.77 -4.47
CA VAL A 407 3.14 -4.68 -3.86
C VAL A 407 1.76 -4.53 -4.51
N GLU A 408 1.61 -4.85 -5.79
CA GLU A 408 0.35 -4.75 -6.53
C GLU A 408 -0.83 -5.51 -5.88
N PRO A 409 -0.69 -6.77 -5.42
CA PRO A 409 -1.76 -7.47 -4.69
C PRO A 409 -2.21 -6.76 -3.41
N PHE A 410 -1.28 -6.10 -2.69
CA PHE A 410 -1.61 -5.35 -1.47
C PHE A 410 -2.33 -4.04 -1.79
N ARG A 411 -1.93 -3.34 -2.86
CA ARG A 411 -2.67 -2.16 -3.37
C ARG A 411 -4.09 -2.57 -3.80
N ALA A 412 -4.25 -3.68 -4.50
CA ALA A 412 -5.56 -4.26 -4.84
C ALA A 412 -6.40 -4.58 -3.60
N TYR A 413 -5.81 -5.25 -2.59
CA TYR A 413 -6.49 -5.52 -1.33
C TYR A 413 -6.96 -4.24 -0.62
N GLY A 414 -6.09 -3.22 -0.53
CA GLY A 414 -6.42 -1.94 0.09
C GLY A 414 -7.64 -1.25 -0.55
N ARG A 415 -7.67 -1.19 -1.89
CA ARG A 415 -8.82 -0.66 -2.66
C ARG A 415 -10.11 -1.44 -2.40
N VAL A 416 -10.04 -2.77 -2.40
CA VAL A 416 -11.20 -3.64 -2.17
C VAL A 416 -11.72 -3.52 -0.73
N GLN A 417 -10.81 -3.44 0.25
CA GLN A 417 -11.12 -3.23 1.67
C GLN A 417 -11.78 -1.87 1.96
N GLN A 418 -11.42 -0.82 1.22
CA GLN A 418 -12.10 0.48 1.31
C GLN A 418 -13.49 0.46 0.65
N ARG A 419 -13.61 -0.16 -0.53
CA ARG A 419 -14.89 -0.20 -1.29
C ARG A 419 -15.93 -1.16 -0.71
N ARG A 420 -15.52 -2.31 -0.14
CA ARG A 420 -16.44 -3.34 0.40
C ARG A 420 -15.95 -3.92 1.74
N PRO A 421 -15.76 -3.09 2.78
CA PRO A 421 -15.06 -3.47 4.01
C PRO A 421 -15.58 -4.75 4.66
N TYR A 422 -16.90 -4.93 4.79
CA TYR A 422 -17.46 -6.13 5.43
C TYR A 422 -17.22 -7.42 4.63
N MET A 423 -17.37 -7.36 3.31
CA MET A 423 -17.14 -8.51 2.43
C MET A 423 -15.65 -8.86 2.39
N THR A 424 -14.78 -7.85 2.29
CA THR A 424 -13.34 -8.04 2.29
C THR A 424 -12.85 -8.62 3.60
N GLN A 425 -13.37 -8.17 4.75
CA GLN A 425 -13.05 -8.77 6.05
C GLN A 425 -13.52 -10.23 6.14
N LEU A 426 -14.74 -10.54 5.72
CA LEU A 426 -15.24 -11.93 5.70
C LEU A 426 -14.34 -12.84 4.86
N VAL A 427 -14.06 -12.45 3.60
CA VAL A 427 -13.19 -13.23 2.70
C VAL A 427 -11.76 -13.32 3.24
N SER A 428 -11.22 -12.25 3.82
CA SER A 428 -9.88 -12.25 4.45
C SER A 428 -9.83 -13.26 5.59
N SER A 429 -10.80 -13.21 6.51
CA SER A 429 -10.85 -14.12 7.66
C SER A 429 -11.00 -15.57 7.23
N LEU A 430 -11.83 -15.87 6.23
CA LEU A 430 -11.93 -17.22 5.67
C LEU A 430 -10.59 -17.71 5.11
N ILE A 431 -9.87 -16.88 4.34
CA ILE A 431 -8.53 -17.22 3.82
C ILE A 431 -7.50 -17.39 4.96
N ILE A 432 -7.49 -16.50 5.95
CA ILE A 432 -6.57 -16.55 7.10
C ILE A 432 -6.80 -17.84 7.91
N TYR A 433 -8.05 -18.19 8.21
CA TYR A 433 -8.37 -19.39 8.97
C TYR A 433 -8.16 -20.67 8.15
N PHE A 434 -8.43 -20.65 6.84
CA PHE A 434 -8.08 -21.74 5.93
C PHE A 434 -6.58 -22.03 5.97
N ILE A 435 -5.75 -21.02 5.71
CA ILE A 435 -4.28 -21.16 5.68
C ILE A 435 -3.76 -21.53 7.08
N GLY A 436 -4.27 -20.88 8.13
CA GLY A 436 -3.88 -21.17 9.51
C GLY A 436 -4.13 -22.62 9.92
N ASP A 437 -5.32 -23.17 9.59
CA ASP A 437 -5.61 -24.57 9.89
C ASP A 437 -4.84 -25.53 8.98
N CYS A 438 -4.67 -25.20 7.70
CA CYS A 438 -3.82 -25.95 6.77
C CYS A 438 -2.37 -26.08 7.26
N VAL A 439 -1.82 -25.00 7.83
CA VAL A 439 -0.46 -24.98 8.43
C VAL A 439 -0.45 -25.79 9.72
N ALA A 440 -1.42 -25.57 10.62
CA ALA A 440 -1.49 -26.30 11.87
C ALA A 440 -1.64 -27.82 11.67
N GLN A 441 -2.49 -28.27 10.74
CA GLN A 441 -2.61 -29.68 10.38
C GLN A 441 -1.30 -30.26 9.82
N SER A 442 -0.57 -29.52 8.99
CA SER A 442 0.73 -29.97 8.46
C SER A 442 1.85 -30.11 9.50
N ILE A 443 1.65 -29.56 10.70
CA ILE A 443 2.57 -29.64 11.85
C ILE A 443 2.10 -30.69 12.88
N THR A 444 0.82 -31.09 12.83
CA THR A 444 0.24 -32.13 13.70
C THR A 444 0.21 -33.52 13.05
N GLN A 445 0.78 -33.72 11.85
CA GLN A 445 0.93 -35.09 11.31
C GLN A 445 1.81 -35.92 12.27
N PRO A 446 1.29 -36.98 12.91
CA PRO A 446 2.09 -37.82 13.78
C PRO A 446 3.09 -38.63 12.95
N ASP A 447 4.25 -38.92 13.53
CA ASP A 447 5.15 -39.97 13.04
C ASP A 447 4.51 -41.35 13.30
N ALA A 448 3.47 -41.68 12.53
CA ALA A 448 2.74 -42.93 12.59
C ALA A 448 3.61 -44.10 12.10
N SER A 449 4.46 -44.56 13.02
CA SER A 449 5.18 -45.81 12.91
C SER A 449 4.22 -47.01 12.77
N ALA A 450 4.70 -48.08 12.12
CA ALA A 450 4.04 -49.35 11.84
C ALA A 450 2.95 -49.38 10.74
N GLU A 451 1.94 -48.51 10.69
CA GLU A 451 0.85 -48.68 9.69
C GLU A 451 1.27 -48.34 8.23
N LYS A 452 2.23 -47.43 8.04
CA LYS A 452 2.67 -46.98 6.69
C LYS A 452 3.43 -48.01 5.85
N GLN A 453 3.71 -49.22 6.37
CA GLN A 453 4.29 -50.29 5.56
C GLN A 453 3.27 -51.02 4.69
N GLN A 454 1.96 -50.87 4.94
CA GLN A 454 0.93 -51.58 4.20
C GLN A 454 0.23 -50.71 3.12
N SER A 455 0.35 -49.38 3.17
CA SER A 455 -0.15 -48.47 2.11
C SER A 455 0.86 -48.20 0.99
N ALA A 456 2.13 -48.57 1.18
CA ALA A 456 3.22 -48.19 0.28
C ALA A 456 3.09 -48.72 -1.16
N GLU A 457 2.33 -49.80 -1.40
CA GLU A 457 2.01 -50.30 -2.75
C GLU A 457 0.77 -49.64 -3.39
N GLU A 458 -0.11 -49.00 -2.62
CA GLU A 458 -1.27 -48.24 -3.14
C GLU A 458 -0.96 -46.73 -3.32
N ASP A 459 0.00 -46.20 -2.57
CA ASP A 459 0.37 -44.78 -2.60
C ASP A 459 1.19 -44.40 -3.84
N GLU A 460 1.77 -45.37 -4.57
CA GLU A 460 2.60 -45.10 -5.75
C GLU A 460 1.79 -44.71 -7.02
N GLU A 461 0.49 -45.04 -7.06
CA GLU A 461 -0.42 -44.67 -8.17
C GLU A 461 -1.13 -43.31 -7.93
N LYS A 462 -1.20 -42.84 -6.67
CA LYS A 462 -1.91 -41.60 -6.31
C LYS A 462 -1.01 -40.37 -6.52
N GLY A 463 -1.42 -39.48 -7.42
CA GLY A 463 -0.72 -38.21 -7.62
C GLY A 463 -0.68 -37.35 -6.36
N TRP A 464 0.43 -36.63 -6.13
CA TRP A 464 0.74 -35.85 -4.91
C TRP A 464 -0.39 -34.93 -4.39
N VAL A 465 -1.26 -34.42 -5.27
CA VAL A 465 -2.42 -33.59 -4.89
C VAL A 465 -3.50 -34.40 -4.17
N GLN A 466 -3.72 -35.66 -4.59
CA GLN A 466 -4.70 -36.56 -3.98
C GLN A 466 -4.22 -36.97 -2.58
N GLN A 467 -2.98 -37.45 -2.46
CA GLN A 467 -2.36 -37.78 -1.17
C GLN A 467 -2.42 -36.60 -0.19
N TRP A 468 -2.03 -35.39 -0.64
CA TRP A 468 -2.11 -34.16 0.17
C TRP A 468 -3.54 -33.79 0.60
N SER A 469 -4.56 -34.21 -0.17
CA SER A 469 -5.98 -33.96 0.12
C SER A 469 -6.56 -35.02 1.08
N ASP A 470 -6.13 -36.27 0.95
CA ASP A 470 -6.59 -37.39 1.77
C ASP A 470 -5.99 -37.30 3.19
N ASP A 471 -4.77 -36.78 3.32
CA ASP A 471 -4.04 -36.50 4.58
C ASP A 471 -4.67 -35.39 5.48
N ARG A 472 -5.84 -34.83 5.13
CA ARG A 472 -6.39 -33.60 5.75
C ARG A 472 -7.77 -33.77 6.36
N ASP A 473 -7.93 -33.25 7.57
CA ASP A 473 -9.24 -33.11 8.21
C ASP A 473 -9.97 -31.86 7.68
N TRP A 474 -10.76 -32.09 6.63
CA TRP A 474 -11.66 -31.09 6.06
C TRP A 474 -12.81 -30.70 7.00
N THR A 475 -13.19 -31.56 7.95
CA THR A 475 -14.21 -31.24 8.97
C THR A 475 -13.67 -30.20 9.95
N ARG A 476 -12.46 -30.40 10.47
CA ARG A 476 -11.72 -29.40 11.26
C ARG A 476 -11.53 -28.10 10.49
N THR A 477 -11.17 -28.18 9.20
CA THR A 477 -11.06 -26.98 8.33
C THR A 477 -12.39 -26.22 8.25
N ALA A 478 -13.52 -26.92 8.06
CA ALA A 478 -14.84 -26.29 8.00
C ALA A 478 -15.23 -25.62 9.33
N ARG A 479 -14.88 -26.22 10.47
CA ARG A 479 -15.07 -25.62 11.81
C ARG A 479 -14.25 -24.34 11.97
N ALA A 480 -12.97 -24.36 11.55
CA ALA A 480 -12.10 -23.17 11.58
C ALA A 480 -12.66 -22.03 10.70
N LEU A 481 -13.17 -22.35 9.50
CA LEU A 481 -13.82 -21.38 8.62
C LEU A 481 -15.07 -20.76 9.26
N ALA A 482 -15.89 -21.54 9.97
CA ALA A 482 -17.06 -21.02 10.69
C ALA A 482 -16.65 -20.04 11.81
N ILE A 483 -15.64 -20.40 12.62
CA ILE A 483 -15.10 -19.54 13.70
C ILE A 483 -14.56 -18.22 13.13
N GLY A 484 -13.79 -18.28 12.04
CA GLY A 484 -13.25 -17.10 11.37
C GLY A 484 -14.32 -16.23 10.72
N GLY A 485 -15.30 -16.84 10.04
CA GLY A 485 -16.38 -16.12 9.36
C GLY A 485 -17.30 -15.37 10.33
N ILE A 486 -17.70 -16.00 11.44
CA ILE A 486 -18.56 -15.38 12.46
C ILE A 486 -17.84 -14.22 13.17
N SER A 487 -16.55 -14.37 13.45
CA SER A 487 -15.77 -13.33 14.16
C SER A 487 -15.29 -12.17 13.27
N ALA A 488 -15.24 -12.34 11.94
CA ALA A 488 -14.70 -11.35 11.00
C ALA A 488 -15.28 -9.94 11.18
N ILE A 489 -16.60 -9.80 11.15
CA ILE A 489 -17.29 -8.49 11.23
C ILE A 489 -17.24 -7.90 12.65
N PRO A 490 -17.51 -8.65 13.74
CA PRO A 490 -17.32 -8.17 15.10
C PRO A 490 -15.89 -7.68 15.39
N SER A 491 -14.86 -8.45 15.01
CA SER A 491 -13.46 -8.06 15.21
C SER A 491 -13.09 -6.81 14.41
N TYR A 492 -13.53 -6.70 13.15
CA TYR A 492 -13.33 -5.48 12.36
C TYR A 492 -13.97 -4.25 13.01
N LYS A 493 -15.22 -4.36 13.47
CA LYS A 493 -15.92 -3.28 14.18
C LYS A 493 -15.22 -2.90 15.49
N TRP A 494 -14.69 -3.87 16.23
CA TRP A 494 -13.91 -3.62 17.44
C TRP A 494 -12.67 -2.76 17.14
N PHE A 495 -11.85 -3.15 16.16
CA PHE A 495 -10.63 -2.39 15.83
C PHE A 495 -10.92 -1.02 15.20
N LEU A 496 -12.04 -0.85 14.48
CA LEU A 496 -12.53 0.46 14.06
C LEU A 496 -12.86 1.35 15.27
N TRP A 497 -13.68 0.86 16.20
CA TRP A 497 -14.07 1.59 17.41
C TRP A 497 -12.85 1.96 18.26
N LEU A 498 -11.93 1.01 18.48
CA LEU A 498 -10.71 1.22 19.26
C LEU A 498 -9.75 2.20 18.57
N SER A 499 -9.72 2.24 17.24
CA SER A 499 -8.94 3.24 16.49
C SER A 499 -9.47 4.65 16.67
N ASN A 500 -10.79 4.82 16.70
CA ASN A 500 -11.47 6.12 16.75
C ASN A 500 -11.68 6.65 18.18
N SER A 501 -11.63 5.77 19.18
CA SER A 501 -11.74 6.10 20.61
C SER A 501 -10.37 6.42 21.23
N PHE A 502 -10.34 7.00 22.44
CA PHE A 502 -9.11 7.18 23.25
C PHE A 502 -7.97 7.94 22.53
N ASN A 503 -8.32 8.96 21.75
CA ASN A 503 -7.38 9.84 21.05
C ASN A 503 -7.08 11.09 21.88
N TYR A 504 -6.00 11.04 22.66
CA TYR A 504 -5.50 12.13 23.50
C TYR A 504 -4.34 12.89 22.82
N SER A 505 -4.03 14.08 23.32
CA SER A 505 -2.89 14.90 22.84
C SER A 505 -1.54 14.14 22.92
N SER A 506 -1.34 13.30 23.94
CA SER A 506 -0.17 12.41 24.01
C SER A 506 -0.40 11.14 23.18
N LYS A 507 0.47 10.94 22.17
CA LYS A 507 0.49 9.72 21.34
C LYS A 507 0.75 8.46 22.18
N THR A 508 1.70 8.53 23.12
CA THR A 508 2.04 7.42 24.01
C THR A 508 0.86 7.06 24.91
N LEU A 509 0.17 8.04 25.50
CA LEU A 509 -1.01 7.80 26.34
C LEU A 509 -2.14 7.14 25.54
N SER A 510 -2.42 7.66 24.34
CA SER A 510 -3.43 7.11 23.43
C SER A 510 -3.14 5.66 23.04
N LEU A 511 -1.88 5.35 22.72
CA LEU A 511 -1.45 4.01 22.35
C LEU A 511 -1.52 3.05 23.54
N SER A 512 -1.01 3.45 24.71
CA SER A 512 -1.04 2.64 25.94
C SER A 512 -2.48 2.31 26.37
N ILE A 513 -3.40 3.27 26.31
CA ILE A 513 -4.81 3.05 26.66
C ILE A 513 -5.48 2.10 25.65
N LYS A 514 -5.25 2.27 24.35
CA LYS A 514 -5.79 1.36 23.32
C LYS A 514 -5.29 -0.07 23.49
N VAL A 515 -4.00 -0.25 23.75
CA VAL A 515 -3.40 -1.56 24.04
C VAL A 515 -4.02 -2.17 25.30
N PHE A 516 -4.10 -1.41 26.40
CA PHE A 516 -4.67 -1.87 27.66
C PHE A 516 -6.13 -2.30 27.51
N ILE A 517 -6.97 -1.51 26.84
CA ILE A 517 -8.38 -1.83 26.57
C ILE A 517 -8.52 -3.06 25.65
N ASN A 518 -7.66 -3.21 24.65
CA ASN A 518 -7.65 -4.41 23.81
C ASN A 518 -7.35 -5.67 24.61
N GLN A 519 -6.32 -5.62 25.46
CA GLN A 519 -5.92 -6.75 26.28
C GLN A 519 -6.93 -7.09 27.39
N THR A 520 -7.55 -6.08 28.02
CA THR A 520 -8.45 -6.30 29.16
C THR A 520 -9.88 -6.66 28.77
N LEU A 521 -10.36 -6.18 27.61
CA LEU A 521 -11.74 -6.42 27.16
C LEU A 521 -11.79 -7.41 25.99
N PHE A 522 -11.13 -7.10 24.88
CA PHE A 522 -11.25 -7.91 23.66
C PHE A 522 -10.58 -9.27 23.77
N THR A 523 -9.35 -9.34 24.28
CA THR A 523 -8.61 -10.62 24.35
C THR A 523 -9.35 -11.69 25.17
N PRO A 524 -9.86 -11.46 26.40
CA PRO A 524 -10.60 -12.50 27.12
C PRO A 524 -11.93 -12.83 26.44
N LEU A 525 -12.69 -11.85 25.93
CA LEU A 525 -13.94 -12.11 25.19
C LEU A 525 -13.70 -12.96 23.93
N PHE A 526 -12.68 -12.62 23.15
CA PHE A 526 -12.31 -13.33 21.92
C PHE A 526 -11.79 -14.73 22.22
N ASN A 527 -10.97 -14.91 23.26
CA ASN A 527 -10.48 -16.22 23.67
C ASN A 527 -11.63 -17.14 24.13
N SER A 528 -12.55 -16.64 24.96
CA SER A 528 -13.74 -17.40 25.37
C SER A 528 -14.63 -17.77 24.19
N TYR A 529 -14.84 -16.86 23.24
CA TYR A 529 -15.53 -17.15 21.99
C TYR A 529 -14.80 -18.23 21.18
N PHE A 530 -13.47 -18.09 21.00
CA PHE A 530 -12.68 -18.99 20.15
C PHE A 530 -12.66 -20.41 20.70
N PHE A 531 -12.26 -20.61 21.96
CA PHE A 531 -12.24 -21.93 22.58
C PHE A 531 -13.64 -22.50 22.78
N GLY A 532 -14.63 -21.66 23.11
CA GLY A 532 -16.02 -22.07 23.23
C GLY A 532 -16.60 -22.59 21.92
N MET A 533 -16.42 -21.84 20.82
CA MET A 533 -16.89 -22.22 19.49
C MET A 533 -16.12 -23.43 18.94
N GLN A 534 -14.81 -23.53 19.17
CA GLN A 534 -14.01 -24.71 18.81
C GLN A 534 -14.54 -25.99 19.48
N THR A 535 -14.90 -25.89 20.77
CA THR A 535 -15.41 -27.02 21.58
C THR A 535 -16.85 -27.37 21.21
N LEU A 536 -17.71 -26.36 21.00
CA LEU A 536 -19.08 -26.52 20.52
C LEU A 536 -19.14 -27.20 19.14
N LEU A 537 -18.35 -26.72 18.17
CA LEU A 537 -18.34 -27.28 16.82
C LEU A 537 -17.68 -28.67 16.76
N ALA A 538 -16.87 -29.04 17.75
CA ALA A 538 -16.38 -30.40 17.93
C ALA A 538 -17.48 -31.39 18.39
N GLY A 539 -18.62 -30.89 18.89
CA GLY A 539 -19.76 -31.70 19.33
C GLY A 539 -19.88 -31.87 20.85
N ALA A 540 -19.10 -31.11 21.63
CA ALA A 540 -19.12 -31.17 23.09
C ALA A 540 -20.41 -30.57 23.70
N THR A 541 -20.73 -31.03 24.91
CA THR A 541 -21.85 -30.54 25.72
C THR A 541 -21.57 -29.19 26.38
N PHE A 542 -22.61 -28.49 26.82
CA PHE A 542 -22.47 -27.17 27.43
C PHE A 542 -21.57 -27.14 28.70
N PRO A 543 -21.63 -28.13 29.63
CA PRO A 543 -20.71 -28.18 30.77
C PRO A 543 -19.23 -28.28 30.34
N GLU A 544 -18.91 -29.16 29.39
CA GLU A 544 -17.55 -29.36 28.87
C GLU A 544 -17.00 -28.09 28.19
N ILE A 545 -17.86 -27.33 27.50
CA ILE A 545 -17.52 -26.02 26.92
C ILE A 545 -17.12 -25.02 28.02
N ILE A 546 -17.90 -24.94 29.11
CA ILE A 546 -17.62 -24.03 30.23
C ILE A 546 -16.34 -24.42 30.98
N GLU A 547 -16.13 -25.71 31.20
CA GLU A 547 -14.90 -26.24 31.79
C GLU A 547 -13.68 -25.91 30.91
N ARG A 548 -13.77 -26.18 29.60
CA ARG A 548 -12.68 -25.90 28.66
C ARG A 548 -12.33 -24.41 28.59
N ILE A 549 -13.33 -23.54 28.60
CA ILE A 549 -13.15 -22.07 28.69
C ILE A 549 -12.44 -21.71 29.99
N SER A 550 -12.92 -22.22 31.13
CA SER A 550 -12.40 -21.89 32.47
C SER A 550 -10.93 -22.29 32.64
N ASN A 551 -10.54 -23.44 32.10
CA ASN A 551 -9.17 -23.95 32.20
C ASN A 551 -8.23 -23.30 31.16
N THR A 552 -8.70 -23.05 29.93
CA THR A 552 -7.84 -22.60 28.82
C THR A 552 -7.68 -21.08 28.73
N VAL A 553 -8.74 -20.31 29.00
CA VAL A 553 -8.74 -18.85 28.78
C VAL A 553 -7.76 -18.09 29.69
N PRO A 554 -7.62 -18.37 31.00
CA PRO A 554 -6.67 -17.65 31.85
C PRO A 554 -5.22 -17.80 31.36
N THR A 555 -4.80 -19.03 31.05
CA THR A 555 -3.46 -19.34 30.53
C THR A 555 -3.21 -18.68 29.18
N SER A 556 -4.19 -18.75 28.26
CA SER A 556 -4.11 -18.09 26.95
C SER A 556 -4.06 -16.56 27.09
N TRP A 557 -4.82 -15.97 28.02
CA TRP A 557 -4.83 -14.54 28.28
C TRP A 557 -3.50 -14.04 28.86
N TYR A 558 -2.94 -14.75 29.86
CA TYR A 558 -1.63 -14.46 30.42
C TYR A 558 -0.52 -14.54 29.35
N ASN A 559 -0.52 -15.60 28.53
CA ASN A 559 0.44 -15.70 27.43
C ASN A 559 0.21 -14.63 26.35
N SER A 560 -1.04 -14.19 26.14
CA SER A 560 -1.34 -13.12 25.19
C SER A 560 -0.70 -11.79 25.59
N TRP A 561 -0.59 -11.48 26.88
CA TRP A 561 0.13 -10.28 27.37
C TRP A 561 1.64 -10.28 27.05
N LYS A 562 2.25 -11.42 26.73
CA LYS A 562 3.67 -11.50 26.34
C LYS A 562 3.92 -11.04 24.90
N VAL A 563 2.91 -11.11 24.02
CA VAL A 563 3.06 -10.92 22.57
C VAL A 563 2.15 -9.81 22.04
N TRP A 564 0.85 -9.88 22.33
CA TRP A 564 -0.16 -9.02 21.71
C TRP A 564 -0.07 -7.54 22.06
N PRO A 565 0.45 -7.08 23.23
CA PRO A 565 0.68 -5.66 23.47
C PRO A 565 1.63 -5.02 22.45
N ALA A 566 2.74 -5.70 22.11
CA ALA A 566 3.70 -5.21 21.12
C ALA A 566 3.10 -5.23 19.70
N VAL A 567 2.40 -6.31 19.34
CA VAL A 567 1.72 -6.46 18.04
C VAL A 567 0.64 -5.38 17.87
N THR A 568 -0.16 -5.13 18.90
CA THR A 568 -1.22 -4.11 18.91
C THR A 568 -0.61 -2.71 18.84
N ALA A 569 0.43 -2.43 19.62
CA ALA A 569 1.15 -1.15 19.56
C ALA A 569 1.74 -0.89 18.16
N PHE A 570 2.35 -1.89 17.54
CA PHE A 570 2.87 -1.81 16.17
C PHE A 570 1.74 -1.58 15.15
N SER A 571 0.65 -2.35 15.23
CA SER A 571 -0.52 -2.25 14.34
C SER A 571 -1.13 -0.85 14.36
N PHE A 572 -1.31 -0.26 15.54
CA PHE A 572 -1.85 1.10 15.67
C PHE A 572 -0.87 2.20 15.28
N SER A 573 0.44 1.95 15.33
CA SER A 573 1.48 2.94 15.01
C SER A 573 1.91 2.96 13.54
N TYR A 574 1.96 1.79 12.89
CA TYR A 574 2.61 1.63 11.58
C TYR A 574 1.75 0.95 10.52
N VAL A 575 0.64 0.30 10.88
CA VAL A 575 -0.22 -0.42 9.93
C VAL A 575 -1.48 0.42 9.63
N PRO A 576 -1.69 0.87 8.38
CA PRO A 576 -2.93 1.54 7.96
C PRO A 576 -4.15 0.65 8.21
N ILE A 577 -5.29 1.27 8.56
CA ILE A 577 -6.45 0.55 9.10
C ILE A 577 -6.99 -0.55 8.17
N GLN A 578 -6.91 -0.34 6.85
CA GLN A 578 -7.25 -1.32 5.83
C GLN A 578 -6.38 -2.58 5.86
N TYR A 579 -5.09 -2.48 6.26
CA TYR A 579 -4.16 -3.61 6.28
C TYR A 579 -4.08 -4.31 7.64
N ARG A 580 -4.67 -3.75 8.71
CA ARG A 580 -4.59 -4.30 10.08
C ARG A 580 -5.15 -5.72 10.21
N SER A 581 -6.15 -6.08 9.40
CA SER A 581 -6.75 -7.42 9.41
C SER A 581 -5.81 -8.48 8.84
N ILE A 582 -5.16 -8.23 7.69
CA ILE A 582 -4.10 -9.12 7.17
C ILE A 582 -2.93 -9.20 8.15
N PHE A 583 -2.46 -8.06 8.66
CA PHE A 583 -1.36 -8.03 9.63
C PHE A 583 -1.67 -8.87 10.87
N GLY A 584 -2.86 -8.68 11.47
CA GLY A 584 -3.34 -9.47 12.59
C GLY A 584 -3.49 -10.95 12.24
N GLY A 585 -3.95 -11.27 11.02
CA GLY A 585 -4.07 -12.63 10.51
C GLY A 585 -2.75 -13.37 10.36
N VAL A 586 -1.71 -12.72 9.83
CA VAL A 586 -0.36 -13.29 9.73
C VAL A 586 0.21 -13.61 11.11
N VAL A 587 0.05 -12.70 12.08
CA VAL A 587 0.46 -12.94 13.46
C VAL A 587 -0.40 -14.05 14.11
N ALA A 588 -1.69 -14.10 13.81
CA ALA A 588 -2.59 -15.14 14.30
C ALA A 588 -2.22 -16.54 13.79
N ILE A 589 -1.79 -16.69 12.53
CA ILE A 589 -1.29 -17.99 12.01
C ILE A 589 -0.06 -18.47 12.81
N GLY A 590 0.87 -17.57 13.09
CA GLY A 590 2.03 -17.86 13.95
C GLY A 590 1.62 -18.20 15.39
N TRP A 591 0.64 -17.48 15.94
CA TRP A 591 0.09 -17.72 17.28
C TRP A 591 -0.61 -19.08 17.41
N GLN A 592 -1.45 -19.46 16.43
CA GLN A 592 -2.09 -20.79 16.42
C GLN A 592 -1.06 -21.91 16.31
N THR A 593 -0.02 -21.72 15.48
CA THR A 593 1.10 -22.66 15.37
C THR A 593 1.84 -22.80 16.71
N TYR A 594 2.12 -21.69 17.39
CA TYR A 594 2.77 -21.67 18.71
C TYR A 594 1.94 -22.37 19.80
N LEU A 595 0.62 -22.10 19.86
CA LEU A 595 -0.27 -22.79 20.80
C LEU A 595 -0.36 -24.30 20.53
N ASN A 596 -0.37 -24.71 19.25
CA ASN A 596 -0.36 -26.12 18.86
C ASN A 596 0.91 -26.84 19.34
N LEU A 597 2.08 -26.23 19.11
CA LEU A 597 3.37 -26.75 19.57
C LEU A 597 3.48 -26.82 21.10
N LEU A 598 2.95 -25.84 21.84
CA LEU A 598 2.90 -25.89 23.31
C LEU A 598 1.99 -27.01 23.82
N ASN A 599 0.82 -27.21 23.19
CA ASN A 599 -0.10 -28.28 23.58
C ASN A 599 0.52 -29.66 23.31
N GLN A 600 1.25 -29.83 22.19
CA GLN A 600 2.00 -31.05 21.89
C GLN A 600 3.13 -31.29 22.90
N ALA A 601 3.88 -30.25 23.28
CA ALA A 601 4.95 -30.36 24.28
C ALA A 601 4.40 -30.77 25.66
N ALA A 602 3.28 -30.19 26.08
CA ALA A 602 2.62 -30.56 27.34
C ALA A 602 2.09 -32.01 27.32
N ALA A 603 1.45 -32.44 26.22
CA ALA A 603 0.98 -33.81 26.08
C ALA A 603 2.14 -34.84 26.11
N ALA A 604 3.27 -34.52 25.49
CA ALA A 604 4.47 -35.36 25.56
C ALA A 604 5.10 -35.40 26.96
N GLU A 605 5.00 -34.32 27.73
CA GLU A 605 5.44 -34.27 29.13
C GLU A 605 4.51 -35.12 30.02
N GLU A 606 3.19 -35.03 29.84
CA GLU A 606 2.19 -35.90 30.50
C GLU A 606 2.38 -37.40 30.16
N GLU A 607 2.68 -37.73 28.90
CA GLU A 607 3.03 -39.11 28.50
C GLU A 607 4.31 -39.60 29.17
N LEU A 608 5.33 -38.75 29.32
CA LEU A 608 6.57 -39.09 30.03
C LEU A 608 6.35 -39.25 31.55
N GLU A 609 5.52 -38.41 32.16
CA GLU A 609 5.14 -38.53 33.57
C GLU A 609 4.35 -39.83 33.82
N HIS A 610 3.35 -40.13 32.99
CA HIS A 610 2.61 -41.39 33.08
C HIS A 610 3.48 -42.61 32.76
N ALA A 611 4.41 -42.53 31.81
CA ALA A 611 5.36 -43.61 31.55
C ALA A 611 6.32 -43.82 32.74
N ALA A 612 6.76 -42.76 33.41
CA ALA A 612 7.56 -42.84 34.62
C ALA A 612 6.76 -43.44 35.79
N GLU A 613 5.51 -43.02 36.00
CA GLU A 613 4.62 -43.54 37.02
C GLU A 613 4.29 -45.04 36.78
N GLN A 614 4.01 -45.41 35.52
CA GLN A 614 3.83 -46.80 35.10
C GLN A 614 5.13 -47.63 35.16
N ALA A 615 6.32 -47.02 35.08
CA ALA A 615 7.59 -47.71 35.31
C ALA A 615 7.89 -47.91 36.82
N VAL A 616 7.38 -47.04 37.69
CA VAL A 616 7.47 -47.18 39.16
C VAL A 616 6.50 -48.24 39.69
N ALA A 617 5.30 -48.36 39.14
CA ALA A 617 4.29 -49.36 39.56
C ALA A 617 4.78 -50.85 39.59
N PRO A 618 5.46 -51.40 38.56
CA PRO A 618 5.96 -52.78 38.59
C PRO A 618 7.13 -52.97 39.56
N SER A 619 7.90 -51.91 39.87
CA SER A 619 8.93 -51.95 40.92
C SER A 619 8.30 -52.26 42.28
N VAL A 620 7.24 -51.54 42.65
CA VAL A 620 6.50 -51.76 43.91
C VAL A 620 5.88 -53.17 43.96
N ARG A 621 5.31 -53.64 42.84
CA ARG A 621 4.72 -55.00 42.75
C ARG A 621 5.76 -56.12 42.86
N THR A 622 6.98 -55.88 42.38
CA THR A 622 8.12 -56.81 42.50
C THR A 622 8.69 -56.84 43.93
N VAL A 623 8.69 -55.70 44.62
CA VAL A 623 9.10 -55.62 46.04
C VAL A 623 8.09 -56.33 46.95
N HIS A 624 6.78 -56.15 46.74
CA HIS A 624 5.75 -56.85 47.53
C HIS A 624 5.82 -58.37 47.36
N THR A 625 5.88 -58.86 46.12
CA THR A 625 5.96 -60.32 45.84
C THR A 625 7.26 -60.96 46.33
N ARG A 626 8.39 -60.22 46.34
CA ARG A 626 9.64 -60.69 46.96
C ARG A 626 9.56 -60.71 48.49
N THR A 627 8.82 -59.79 49.11
CA THR A 627 8.61 -59.74 50.56
C THR A 627 7.67 -60.87 51.02
N GLU A 628 6.60 -61.16 50.28
CA GLU A 628 5.72 -62.30 50.54
C GLU A 628 6.43 -63.65 50.36
N ARG A 629 7.25 -63.82 49.30
CA ARG A 629 8.11 -65.01 49.17
C ARG A 629 9.14 -65.14 50.29
N GLY A 630 9.71 -64.02 50.76
CA GLY A 630 10.61 -63.99 51.91
C GLY A 630 9.92 -64.48 53.19
N GLN A 631 8.75 -63.94 53.52
CA GLN A 631 7.96 -64.34 54.68
C GLN A 631 7.41 -65.78 54.57
N ALA A 632 7.11 -66.26 53.36
CA ALA A 632 6.71 -67.65 53.13
C ALA A 632 7.87 -68.63 53.38
N MET A 633 9.08 -68.35 52.88
CA MET A 633 10.26 -69.19 53.17
C MET A 633 10.62 -69.16 54.66
N GLN A 634 10.49 -68.02 55.32
CA GLN A 634 10.82 -67.87 56.75
C GLN A 634 9.82 -68.59 57.68
N LYS A 635 8.63 -68.96 57.18
CA LYS A 635 7.65 -69.84 57.86
C LYS A 635 7.77 -71.33 57.51
N CYS A 636 8.72 -71.70 56.65
CA CYS A 636 9.08 -73.11 56.38
C CYS A 636 10.42 -73.52 57.02
N ALA A 637 11.04 -72.62 57.80
CA ALA A 637 12.36 -72.80 58.44
C ALA A 637 12.30 -72.60 59.97
N ALA A 638 11.11 -72.67 60.56
CA ALA A 638 10.80 -72.67 61.98
C ALA A 638 9.68 -73.68 62.24
#